data_AF-A0A4R5KC82-F1
#
_entry.id   AF-A0A4R5KC82-F1
#
_cell.length_a   1.000
_cell.length_b   1.000
_cell.length_c   1.000
_cell.angle_alpha   90.00
_cell.angle_beta   90.00
_cell.angle_gamma   90.00
#
_symmetry.space_group_name_H-M   'P 1'
#
loop_
_entity.id
_entity.type
_entity.pdbx_description
1 polymer ?
#
loop_
_entity_poly.entity_id
_entity_poly.type
_entity_poly.pdbx_seq_one_letter_code
_entity_poly.pdbx_strand_id
1 'polypeptide(L)'
;MRIEDVAAMLHGKREFVCIDLETTGISTPHSRIIEVAAVRFNSQGKLTREFSSLAYPGIGYVHGAEFVHGIRQHEVETAPPIENVLKDLLDFVGDRVVVAHNLPFENRFLTFELGKAQILPQDLLGSCTYSAARRLVHTGTNHKLASLAQHFRIRQATSHRALPDARIGAQLAWELVKVARSSAVAVAANTARGRSSMTNQAPAPSRLASVRAGFRPKWAPSAEQRTILDAFFGQGDIKILAGAGTGKTTTLQLLANSTKAKIIYLTFNKSTAVEAKDRFASNVSATTIHAFAHKDLTAKGHGAWLGRLRLGIEPISVTARRLGATEPGLIEAFAGPRAARAIDPYDLTKMAVDTVTNYCHSPSRKLLARHVSTGRANAGLRSSMVPLILMMAEEHWAHIRDKTVRDMPITHDHYLKDWLLTGPVIGRKGDVLFIDEAQDLSPAVTHAIQAQKHLKKVFVGDPNQSIYGFAGGKDALATIPAAHTLPLTTSWRFGEHAADIANSWLRSLKAPHLVHPNPLLITSVGPCEKPDAVLTRTNATAVWELMELQKLGKRPTLRCELNSIAALIRGADDLINGRGSSHPMLRQFGSWGEVLEHVRYDSSAQELMTWTKLIEGYGTAELNRTITSASATVDGATVITTAHKAKGLEWDSVRISDDFAEIIARTFLGGDKNQIAEEKRLAYVAVTRARKHLDPGPLAGFADFLS
;
A
#
# COMPACT_ATOMS: atom_id res chain seq x y z
N MET A 1 -15.86 -23.77 2.77
CA MET A 1 -15.65 -25.21 2.52
C MET A 1 -14.78 -25.39 1.27
N ARG A 2 -13.96 -26.44 1.17
CA ARG A 2 -13.19 -26.70 -0.06
C ARG A 2 -14.04 -27.48 -1.07
N ILE A 3 -13.76 -27.37 -2.38
CA ILE A 3 -14.57 -28.07 -3.39
C ILE A 3 -14.44 -29.59 -3.27
N GLU A 4 -13.34 -30.07 -2.69
CA GLU A 4 -13.08 -31.47 -2.38
C GLU A 4 -14.03 -31.97 -1.30
N ASP A 5 -14.37 -31.13 -0.32
CA ASP A 5 -15.37 -31.42 0.71
C ASP A 5 -16.78 -31.44 0.08
N VAL A 6 -17.06 -30.51 -0.84
CA VAL A 6 -18.30 -30.52 -1.65
C VAL A 6 -18.39 -31.80 -2.46
N ALA A 7 -17.29 -32.27 -3.07
CA ALA A 7 -17.26 -33.52 -3.81
C ALA A 7 -17.67 -34.71 -2.94
N ALA A 8 -17.24 -34.75 -1.66
CA ALA A 8 -17.65 -35.76 -0.69
C ALA A 8 -19.13 -35.63 -0.29
N MET A 9 -19.63 -34.41 -0.08
CA MET A 9 -21.04 -34.16 0.25
C MET A 9 -22.00 -34.54 -0.88
N LEU A 10 -21.60 -34.34 -2.14
CA LEU A 10 -22.39 -34.73 -3.32
C LEU A 10 -22.45 -36.25 -3.52
N HIS A 11 -21.54 -37.02 -2.92
CA HIS A 11 -21.62 -38.50 -2.86
C HIS A 11 -22.57 -39.01 -1.76
N GLY A 12 -23.13 -38.12 -0.93
CA GLY A 12 -23.92 -38.45 0.26
C GLY A 12 -25.41 -38.06 0.23
N LYS A 13 -26.05 -37.98 -0.95
CA LYS A 13 -27.47 -37.58 -1.19
C LYS A 13 -27.78 -36.07 -1.18
N ARG A 14 -26.81 -35.15 -1.10
CA ARG A 14 -27.09 -33.69 -1.06
C ARG A 14 -27.00 -33.03 -2.45
N GLU A 15 -27.89 -32.06 -2.69
CA GLU A 15 -27.90 -31.15 -3.86
C GLU A 15 -27.05 -29.90 -3.54
N PHE A 16 -26.64 -29.15 -4.57
CA PHE A 16 -26.01 -27.84 -4.41
C PHE A 16 -26.74 -26.75 -5.21
N VAL A 17 -26.55 -25.50 -4.80
CA VAL A 17 -27.11 -24.33 -5.47
C VAL A 17 -25.98 -23.40 -5.85
N CYS A 18 -25.83 -23.09 -7.14
CA CYS A 18 -24.91 -22.06 -7.58
C CYS A 18 -25.62 -20.71 -7.62
N ILE A 19 -25.04 -19.68 -7.01
CA ILE A 19 -25.57 -18.32 -6.98
C ILE A 19 -24.64 -17.41 -7.79
N ASP A 20 -25.25 -16.44 -8.48
CA ASP A 20 -24.57 -15.34 -9.14
C ASP A 20 -25.41 -14.06 -8.99
N LEU A 21 -24.76 -12.89 -8.97
CA LEU A 21 -25.39 -11.60 -8.66
C LEU A 21 -24.94 -10.54 -9.67
N GLU A 22 -25.88 -9.73 -10.15
CA GLU A 22 -25.55 -8.44 -10.77
C GLU A 22 -25.75 -7.32 -9.76
N THR A 23 -24.83 -6.35 -9.79
CA THR A 23 -24.74 -5.29 -8.79
C THR A 23 -24.42 -3.95 -9.46
N THR A 24 -24.75 -2.84 -8.81
CA THR A 24 -24.44 -1.50 -9.34
C THR A 24 -22.96 -1.13 -9.31
N GLY A 25 -22.11 -2.01 -8.76
CA GLY A 25 -20.68 -1.82 -8.61
C GLY A 25 -20.10 -2.85 -7.63
N ILE A 26 -18.83 -2.70 -7.25
CA ILE A 26 -18.06 -3.83 -6.70
C ILE A 26 -17.98 -3.90 -5.16
N SER A 27 -18.58 -2.96 -4.43
CA SER A 27 -18.45 -2.89 -2.96
C SER A 27 -19.68 -2.36 -2.24
N THR A 28 -20.04 -3.01 -1.13
CA THR A 28 -21.00 -2.51 -0.14
C THR A 28 -20.30 -1.51 0.81
N PRO A 29 -20.99 -0.48 1.34
CA PRO A 29 -22.44 -0.23 1.28
C PRO A 29 -22.90 0.56 0.03
N HIS A 30 -21.97 0.99 -0.82
CA HIS A 30 -22.24 1.93 -1.92
C HIS A 30 -22.88 1.29 -3.16
N SER A 31 -22.64 0.01 -3.37
CA SER A 31 -23.27 -0.79 -4.42
C SER A 31 -24.34 -1.69 -3.85
N ARG A 32 -25.36 -1.98 -4.68
CA ARG A 32 -26.53 -2.76 -4.29
C ARG A 32 -26.76 -3.90 -5.27
N ILE A 33 -27.40 -4.97 -4.80
CA ILE A 33 -27.86 -6.08 -5.65
C ILE A 33 -29.01 -5.58 -6.52
N ILE A 34 -28.97 -5.88 -7.81
CA ILE A 34 -30.02 -5.54 -8.79
C ILE A 34 -30.54 -6.75 -9.59
N GLU A 35 -29.78 -7.84 -9.63
CA GLU A 35 -30.25 -9.14 -10.12
C GLU A 35 -29.69 -10.24 -9.24
N VAL A 36 -30.51 -11.24 -8.94
CA VAL A 36 -30.13 -12.45 -8.23
C VAL A 36 -30.48 -13.64 -9.13
N ALA A 37 -29.54 -14.55 -9.32
CA ALA A 37 -29.84 -15.86 -9.89
C ALA A 37 -29.29 -16.99 -9.04
N ALA A 38 -30.03 -18.10 -9.03
CA ALA A 38 -29.63 -19.32 -8.37
C ALA A 38 -30.05 -20.53 -9.21
N VAL A 39 -29.14 -21.49 -9.38
CA VAL A 39 -29.41 -22.73 -10.13
C VAL A 39 -29.09 -23.93 -9.26
N ARG A 40 -30.02 -24.88 -9.21
CA ARG A 40 -29.91 -26.07 -8.38
C ARG A 40 -29.48 -27.25 -9.21
N PHE A 41 -28.46 -27.96 -8.74
CA PHE A 41 -27.95 -29.17 -9.36
C PHE A 41 -28.10 -30.34 -8.39
N ASN A 42 -28.53 -31.49 -8.91
CA ASN A 42 -28.58 -32.72 -8.12
C ASN A 42 -27.17 -33.33 -7.94
N SER A 43 -27.09 -34.39 -7.14
CA SER A 43 -25.87 -35.16 -6.88
C SER A 43 -25.24 -35.82 -8.11
N GLN A 44 -25.93 -35.83 -9.26
CA GLN A 44 -25.46 -36.34 -10.55
C GLN A 44 -24.98 -35.22 -11.49
N GLY A 45 -24.98 -33.96 -11.04
CA GLY A 45 -24.57 -32.82 -11.85
C GLY A 45 -25.59 -32.40 -12.90
N LYS A 46 -26.86 -32.75 -12.71
CA LYS A 46 -27.96 -32.31 -13.58
C LYS A 46 -28.69 -31.12 -12.95
N LEU A 47 -28.92 -30.08 -13.74
CA LEU A 47 -29.78 -28.96 -13.39
C LEU A 47 -31.20 -29.47 -13.07
N THR A 48 -31.74 -29.11 -11.90
CA THR A 48 -33.08 -29.50 -11.44
C THR A 48 -34.04 -28.34 -11.29
N ARG A 49 -33.55 -27.16 -10.88
CA ARG A 49 -34.37 -25.95 -10.71
C ARG A 49 -33.55 -24.70 -10.99
N GLU A 50 -34.25 -23.62 -11.33
CA GLU A 50 -33.68 -22.30 -11.54
C GLU A 50 -34.53 -21.25 -10.83
N PHE A 51 -33.85 -20.20 -10.37
CA PHE A 51 -34.42 -19.00 -9.80
C PHE A 51 -33.66 -17.81 -10.38
N SER A 52 -34.39 -16.78 -10.79
CA SER A 52 -33.81 -15.53 -11.29
C SER A 52 -34.81 -14.42 -11.02
N SER A 53 -34.35 -13.31 -10.47
CA SER A 53 -35.19 -12.15 -10.23
C SER A 53 -34.35 -10.89 -10.33
N LEU A 54 -34.89 -9.87 -11.01
CA LEU A 54 -34.45 -8.50 -10.77
C LEU A 54 -34.88 -8.11 -9.35
N ALA A 55 -34.15 -7.18 -8.75
CA ALA A 55 -34.41 -6.70 -7.40
C ALA A 55 -34.30 -5.19 -7.34
N TYR A 56 -35.35 -4.54 -6.81
CA TYR A 56 -35.33 -3.12 -6.52
C TYR A 56 -34.59 -2.87 -5.19
N PRO A 57 -33.46 -2.15 -5.19
CA PRO A 57 -32.64 -1.99 -3.99
C PRO A 57 -33.14 -0.90 -3.02
N GLY A 58 -34.17 -0.13 -3.37
CA GLY A 58 -34.77 0.93 -2.52
C GLY A 58 -34.45 2.38 -2.93
N ILE A 59 -34.99 3.33 -2.17
CA ILE A 59 -34.94 4.79 -2.43
C ILE A 59 -33.50 5.32 -2.35
N GLY A 60 -33.10 6.19 -3.30
CA GLY A 60 -31.75 6.77 -3.38
C GLY A 60 -30.77 5.99 -4.28
N TYR A 61 -31.29 5.12 -5.14
CA TYR A 61 -30.51 4.38 -6.15
C TYR A 61 -29.80 5.31 -7.14
N VAL A 62 -28.49 5.13 -7.30
CA VAL A 62 -27.68 5.72 -8.38
C VAL A 62 -27.23 4.58 -9.28
N HIS A 63 -27.54 4.69 -10.57
CA HIS A 63 -27.24 3.69 -11.58
C HIS A 63 -25.72 3.57 -11.82
N GLY A 64 -25.25 2.33 -12.02
CA GLY A 64 -23.86 2.00 -12.32
C GLY A 64 -23.77 0.61 -12.97
N ALA A 65 -22.74 0.40 -13.81
CA ALA A 65 -22.39 -0.87 -14.46
C ALA A 65 -23.32 -1.41 -15.58
N GLU A 66 -24.26 -0.63 -16.14
CA GLU A 66 -25.09 -1.09 -17.28
C GLU A 66 -24.29 -1.54 -18.49
N PHE A 67 -23.13 -0.93 -18.77
CA PHE A 67 -22.25 -1.38 -19.86
C PHE A 67 -21.70 -2.80 -19.67
N VAL A 68 -21.79 -3.36 -18.45
CA VAL A 68 -21.42 -4.73 -18.11
C VAL A 68 -22.61 -5.65 -18.31
N HIS A 69 -23.69 -5.46 -17.52
CA HIS A 69 -24.80 -6.42 -17.42
C HIS A 69 -26.02 -6.09 -18.29
N GLY A 70 -26.10 -4.87 -18.85
CA GLY A 70 -27.18 -4.44 -19.75
C GLY A 70 -28.55 -4.24 -19.09
N ILE A 71 -28.62 -4.19 -17.75
CA ILE A 71 -29.87 -4.00 -17.00
C ILE A 71 -30.11 -2.49 -16.88
N ARG A 72 -31.25 -2.03 -17.39
CA ARG A 72 -31.61 -0.61 -17.42
C ARG A 72 -32.34 -0.20 -16.15
N GLN A 73 -32.23 1.08 -15.80
CA GLN A 73 -32.84 1.63 -14.59
C GLN A 73 -34.34 1.33 -14.46
N HIS A 74 -35.12 1.50 -15.54
CA HIS A 74 -36.57 1.26 -15.51
C HIS A 74 -36.95 -0.21 -15.26
N GLU A 75 -36.09 -1.17 -15.60
CA GLU A 75 -36.30 -2.59 -15.33
C GLU A 75 -36.14 -2.89 -13.83
N VAL A 76 -35.23 -2.18 -13.15
CA VAL A 76 -34.97 -2.34 -11.71
C VAL A 76 -36.01 -1.59 -10.88
N GLU A 77 -36.46 -0.41 -11.32
CA GLU A 77 -37.46 0.41 -10.59
C GLU A 77 -38.83 -0.26 -10.48
N THR A 78 -39.15 -1.17 -11.41
CA THR A 78 -40.40 -1.94 -11.42
C THR A 78 -40.24 -3.34 -10.82
N ALA A 79 -39.03 -3.71 -10.38
CA ALA A 79 -38.73 -5.02 -9.83
C ALA A 79 -39.21 -5.17 -8.37
N PRO A 80 -39.39 -6.40 -7.87
CA PRO A 80 -39.71 -6.64 -6.46
C PRO A 80 -38.64 -6.08 -5.52
N PRO A 81 -39.00 -5.60 -4.32
CA PRO A 81 -38.03 -5.16 -3.32
C PRO A 81 -37.00 -6.26 -2.99
N ILE A 82 -35.73 -5.88 -2.83
CA ILE A 82 -34.62 -6.81 -2.57
C ILE A 82 -34.88 -7.73 -1.38
N GLU A 83 -35.54 -7.26 -0.33
CA GLU A 83 -35.89 -8.06 0.84
C GLU A 83 -36.83 -9.24 0.51
N ASN A 84 -37.70 -9.09 -0.48
CA ASN A 84 -38.58 -10.17 -0.92
C ASN A 84 -37.82 -11.18 -1.78
N VAL A 85 -36.99 -10.67 -2.70
CA VAL A 85 -36.13 -11.50 -3.56
C VAL A 85 -35.16 -12.36 -2.72
N LEU A 86 -34.63 -11.80 -1.63
CA LEU A 86 -33.74 -12.54 -0.74
C LEU A 86 -34.45 -13.61 0.09
N LYS A 87 -35.71 -13.40 0.48
CA LYS A 87 -36.53 -14.45 1.12
C LYS A 87 -36.76 -15.61 0.15
N ASP A 88 -37.16 -15.30 -1.07
CA ASP A 88 -37.37 -16.31 -2.12
C ASP A 88 -36.07 -17.05 -2.45
N LEU A 89 -34.93 -16.36 -2.46
CA LEU A 89 -33.60 -16.96 -2.63
C LEU A 89 -33.28 -17.93 -1.48
N LEU A 90 -33.49 -17.52 -0.22
CA LEU A 90 -33.23 -18.36 0.94
C LEU A 90 -34.11 -19.62 0.94
N ASP A 91 -35.39 -19.49 0.58
CA ASP A 91 -36.30 -20.63 0.40
C ASP A 91 -35.85 -21.54 -0.74
N PHE A 92 -35.35 -20.95 -1.83
CA PHE A 92 -34.79 -21.71 -2.95
C PHE A 92 -33.51 -22.46 -2.55
N VAL A 93 -32.65 -21.88 -1.71
CA VAL A 93 -31.42 -22.52 -1.23
C VAL A 93 -31.74 -23.62 -0.21
N GLY A 94 -32.50 -23.31 0.83
CA GLY A 94 -32.77 -24.23 1.95
C GLY A 94 -31.46 -24.69 2.63
N ASP A 95 -31.32 -25.98 2.88
CA ASP A 95 -30.18 -26.61 3.58
C ASP A 95 -29.02 -27.04 2.64
N ARG A 96 -29.05 -26.56 1.40
CA ARG A 96 -28.14 -27.00 0.33
C ARG A 96 -26.82 -26.24 0.38
N VAL A 97 -25.77 -26.86 -0.14
CA VAL A 97 -24.45 -26.21 -0.26
C VAL A 97 -24.53 -25.11 -1.31
N VAL A 98 -24.09 -23.91 -0.94
CA VAL A 98 -23.98 -22.77 -1.85
C VAL A 98 -22.66 -22.85 -2.60
N VAL A 99 -22.70 -22.57 -3.89
CA VAL A 99 -21.53 -22.46 -4.74
C VAL A 99 -21.59 -21.12 -5.46
N ALA A 100 -20.46 -20.47 -5.63
CA ALA A 100 -20.37 -19.29 -6.50
C ALA A 100 -18.98 -19.22 -7.13
N HIS A 101 -18.85 -18.52 -8.25
CA HIS A 101 -17.54 -18.39 -8.88
C HIS A 101 -16.59 -17.55 -8.04
N ASN A 102 -17.09 -16.45 -7.47
CA ASN A 102 -16.32 -15.57 -6.62
C ASN A 102 -16.97 -15.40 -5.25
N LEU A 103 -17.24 -16.51 -4.54
CA LEU A 103 -18.04 -16.53 -3.31
C LEU A 103 -17.79 -15.38 -2.31
N PRO A 104 -16.55 -14.89 -2.06
CA PRO A 104 -16.34 -13.70 -1.23
C PRO A 104 -17.11 -12.45 -1.69
N PHE A 105 -17.26 -12.26 -3.00
CA PHE A 105 -18.07 -11.20 -3.59
C PHE A 105 -19.56 -11.42 -3.31
N GLU A 106 -20.13 -12.58 -3.67
CA GLU A 106 -21.57 -12.81 -3.44
C GLU A 106 -21.92 -12.77 -1.94
N ASN A 107 -21.07 -13.36 -1.09
CA ASN A 107 -21.26 -13.34 0.36
C ASN A 107 -21.27 -11.92 0.93
N ARG A 108 -20.41 -11.02 0.44
CA ARG A 108 -20.38 -9.62 0.88
C ARG A 108 -21.72 -8.95 0.65
N PHE A 109 -22.26 -9.07 -0.56
CA PHE A 109 -23.52 -8.45 -0.94
C PHE A 109 -24.71 -9.09 -0.23
N LEU A 110 -24.79 -10.43 -0.20
CA LEU A 110 -25.86 -11.15 0.49
C LEU A 110 -25.88 -10.83 1.99
N THR A 111 -24.73 -10.84 2.65
CA THR A 111 -24.63 -10.52 4.09
C THR A 111 -25.10 -9.10 4.38
N PHE A 112 -24.71 -8.15 3.54
CA PHE A 112 -25.10 -6.75 3.70
C PHE A 112 -26.61 -6.55 3.53
N GLU A 113 -27.21 -7.09 2.48
CA GLU A 113 -28.64 -6.92 2.21
C GLU A 113 -29.52 -7.71 3.20
N LEU A 114 -29.11 -8.92 3.60
CA LEU A 114 -29.80 -9.69 4.65
C LEU A 114 -29.76 -8.97 6.00
N GLY A 115 -28.61 -8.39 6.34
CA GLY A 115 -28.46 -7.57 7.55
C GLY A 115 -29.38 -6.35 7.54
N LYS A 116 -29.48 -5.64 6.40
CA LYS A 116 -30.42 -4.52 6.23
C LYS A 116 -31.88 -4.95 6.32
N ALA A 117 -32.22 -6.12 5.77
CA ALA A 117 -33.56 -6.67 5.82
C ALA A 117 -33.92 -7.28 7.19
N GLN A 118 -32.99 -7.25 8.16
CA GLN A 118 -33.13 -7.89 9.48
C GLN A 118 -33.50 -9.38 9.39
N ILE A 119 -33.07 -10.03 8.31
CA ILE A 119 -33.22 -11.47 8.12
C ILE A 119 -32.02 -12.14 8.80
N LEU A 120 -32.27 -12.92 9.85
CA LEU A 120 -31.21 -13.62 10.60
C LEU A 120 -30.35 -14.45 9.62
N PRO A 121 -29.02 -14.28 9.62
CA PRO A 121 -28.17 -15.03 8.71
C PRO A 121 -28.26 -16.51 9.07
N GLN A 122 -28.79 -17.32 8.16
CA GLN A 122 -28.42 -18.73 8.13
C GLN A 122 -26.99 -18.78 7.60
N ASP A 123 -26.11 -19.54 8.26
CA ASP A 123 -24.74 -19.76 7.78
C ASP A 123 -24.81 -20.50 6.44
N LEU A 124 -24.85 -19.76 5.33
CA LEU A 124 -24.84 -20.32 3.99
C LEU A 124 -23.50 -21.03 3.79
N LEU A 125 -23.54 -22.35 3.87
CA LEU A 125 -22.37 -23.19 3.74
C LEU A 125 -21.86 -23.15 2.29
N GLY A 126 -20.81 -22.35 2.06
CA GLY A 126 -20.37 -21.99 0.71
C GLY A 126 -19.04 -22.62 0.24
N SER A 127 -18.92 -22.81 -1.07
CA SER A 127 -17.67 -23.15 -1.79
C SER A 127 -17.44 -22.24 -3.00
N CYS A 128 -16.17 -21.85 -3.21
CA CYS A 128 -15.76 -20.93 -4.27
C CYS A 128 -15.12 -21.68 -5.45
N THR A 129 -15.71 -21.63 -6.64
CA THR A 129 -15.17 -22.35 -7.81
C THR A 129 -13.91 -21.70 -8.37
N TYR A 130 -13.71 -20.39 -8.21
CA TYR A 130 -12.45 -19.74 -8.57
C TYR A 130 -11.27 -20.25 -7.73
N SER A 131 -11.42 -20.25 -6.40
CA SER A 131 -10.39 -20.77 -5.49
C SER A 131 -10.10 -22.25 -5.72
N ALA A 132 -11.13 -23.02 -6.06
CA ALA A 132 -11.01 -24.42 -6.42
C ALA A 132 -10.26 -24.64 -7.75
N ALA A 133 -10.64 -23.90 -8.80
CA ALA A 133 -10.02 -24.01 -10.12
C ALA A 133 -8.53 -23.69 -10.08
N ARG A 134 -8.10 -22.70 -9.30
CA ARG A 134 -6.66 -22.39 -9.13
C ARG A 134 -5.84 -23.53 -8.53
N ARG A 135 -6.47 -24.38 -7.72
CA ARG A 135 -5.81 -25.53 -7.10
C ARG A 135 -5.84 -26.76 -8.01
N LEU A 136 -6.92 -26.93 -8.78
CA LEU A 136 -7.19 -28.15 -9.54
C LEU A 136 -6.83 -28.05 -11.03
N VAL A 137 -6.73 -26.83 -11.58
CA VAL A 137 -6.48 -26.57 -13.00
C VAL A 137 -5.19 -25.78 -13.16
N HIS A 138 -4.10 -26.48 -13.47
CA HIS A 138 -2.75 -25.89 -13.57
C HIS A 138 -2.40 -25.36 -14.98
N THR A 139 -3.26 -25.56 -15.97
CA THR A 139 -3.00 -25.17 -17.36
C THR A 139 -3.40 -23.72 -17.62
N GLY A 140 -2.42 -22.82 -17.74
CA GLY A 140 -2.39 -21.58 -18.57
C GLY A 140 -3.59 -20.62 -18.63
N THR A 141 -4.64 -20.83 -17.86
CA THR A 141 -5.88 -20.08 -17.87
C THR A 141 -5.83 -19.05 -16.75
N ASN A 142 -6.43 -17.88 -16.95
CA ASN A 142 -6.53 -16.81 -15.95
C ASN A 142 -7.60 -17.07 -14.87
N HIS A 143 -8.16 -18.30 -14.87
CA HIS A 143 -9.23 -18.80 -14.00
C HIS A 143 -10.52 -17.95 -13.97
N LYS A 144 -10.71 -16.99 -14.88
CA LYS A 144 -12.00 -16.29 -15.04
C LYS A 144 -13.08 -17.28 -15.49
N LEU A 145 -14.33 -17.03 -15.12
CA LEU A 145 -15.47 -17.89 -15.45
C LEU A 145 -15.52 -18.24 -16.94
N ALA A 146 -15.42 -17.23 -17.82
CA ALA A 146 -15.42 -17.43 -19.28
C ALA A 146 -14.23 -18.27 -19.78
N SER A 147 -13.03 -18.07 -19.22
CA SER A 147 -11.83 -18.81 -19.60
C SER A 147 -11.88 -20.27 -19.13
N LEU A 148 -12.43 -20.51 -17.94
CA LEU A 148 -12.65 -21.87 -17.43
C LEU A 148 -13.79 -22.57 -18.17
N ALA A 149 -14.87 -21.85 -18.49
CA ALA A 149 -15.94 -22.38 -19.32
C ALA A 149 -15.41 -22.81 -20.69
N GLN A 150 -14.55 -22.02 -21.32
CA GLN A 150 -13.87 -22.41 -22.55
C GLN A 150 -12.97 -23.64 -22.35
N HIS A 151 -12.18 -23.67 -21.26
CA HIS A 151 -11.29 -24.79 -20.94
C HIS A 151 -12.05 -26.11 -20.78
N PHE A 152 -13.17 -26.10 -20.06
CA PHE A 152 -14.02 -27.27 -19.84
C PHE A 152 -15.07 -27.49 -20.94
N ARG A 153 -15.05 -26.69 -22.02
CA ARG A 153 -16.00 -26.76 -23.15
C ARG A 153 -17.46 -26.61 -22.71
N ILE A 154 -17.70 -25.80 -21.69
CA ILE A 154 -19.03 -25.38 -21.22
C ILE A 154 -19.59 -24.35 -22.21
N ARG A 155 -20.82 -24.56 -22.68
CA ARG A 155 -21.48 -23.66 -23.64
C ARG A 155 -21.78 -22.31 -22.97
N GLN A 156 -21.23 -21.23 -23.52
CA GLN A 156 -21.48 -19.87 -23.05
C GLN A 156 -22.61 -19.20 -23.84
N ALA A 157 -23.44 -18.41 -23.16
CA ALA A 157 -24.30 -17.43 -23.78
C ALA A 157 -23.61 -16.07 -23.78
N THR A 158 -23.82 -15.24 -24.80
CA THR A 158 -23.24 -13.89 -24.91
C THR A 158 -24.06 -12.88 -24.11
N SER A 159 -24.06 -12.99 -22.78
CA SER A 159 -24.70 -12.03 -21.88
C SER A 159 -24.12 -12.12 -20.46
N HIS A 160 -23.66 -10.99 -19.90
CA HIS A 160 -23.36 -10.85 -18.47
C HIS A 160 -24.67 -10.66 -17.71
N ARG A 161 -25.35 -11.76 -17.44
CA ARG A 161 -26.60 -11.79 -16.70
C ARG A 161 -26.47 -12.86 -15.65
N ALA A 162 -27.06 -12.64 -14.48
CA ALA A 162 -26.84 -13.51 -13.34
C ALA A 162 -27.21 -14.97 -13.66
N LEU A 163 -28.32 -15.23 -14.36
CA LEU A 163 -28.77 -16.61 -14.62
C LEU A 163 -27.85 -17.40 -15.58
N PRO A 164 -27.46 -16.88 -16.75
CA PRO A 164 -26.41 -17.48 -17.57
C PRO A 164 -25.12 -17.77 -16.81
N ASP A 165 -24.64 -16.83 -16.00
CA ASP A 165 -23.38 -16.99 -15.26
C ASP A 165 -23.51 -18.00 -14.10
N ALA A 166 -24.64 -18.03 -13.40
CA ALA A 166 -24.96 -19.07 -12.42
C ALA A 166 -24.99 -20.47 -13.06
N ARG A 167 -25.55 -20.62 -14.26
CA ARG A 167 -25.53 -21.91 -15.01
C ARG A 167 -24.11 -22.35 -15.34
N ILE A 168 -23.28 -21.43 -15.82
CA ILE A 168 -21.87 -21.72 -16.14
C ILE A 168 -21.11 -22.07 -14.86
N GLY A 169 -21.30 -21.29 -13.79
CA GLY A 169 -20.72 -21.52 -12.47
C GLY A 169 -21.06 -22.91 -11.92
N ALA A 170 -22.31 -23.35 -12.06
CA ALA A 170 -22.75 -24.67 -11.61
C ALA A 170 -22.14 -25.82 -12.42
N GLN A 171 -22.10 -25.68 -13.75
CA GLN A 171 -21.45 -26.68 -14.62
C GLN A 171 -19.95 -26.75 -14.34
N LEU A 172 -19.31 -25.60 -14.16
CA LEU A 172 -17.90 -25.51 -13.78
C LEU A 172 -17.64 -26.18 -12.42
N ALA A 173 -18.48 -25.91 -11.42
CA ALA A 173 -18.39 -26.56 -10.12
C ALA A 173 -18.41 -28.09 -10.25
N TRP A 174 -19.30 -28.60 -11.10
CA TRP A 174 -19.40 -30.03 -11.36
C TRP A 174 -18.16 -30.60 -12.06
N GLU A 175 -17.60 -29.90 -13.06
CA GLU A 175 -16.35 -30.32 -13.70
C GLU A 175 -15.17 -30.32 -12.71
N LEU A 176 -15.07 -29.33 -11.84
CA LEU A 176 -14.05 -29.29 -10.79
C LEU A 176 -14.21 -30.44 -9.79
N VAL A 177 -15.45 -30.83 -9.45
CA VAL A 177 -15.73 -32.03 -8.64
C VAL A 177 -15.22 -33.29 -9.35
N LYS A 178 -15.38 -33.43 -10.67
CA LYS A 178 -14.82 -34.56 -11.43
C LYS A 178 -13.28 -34.56 -11.39
N VAL A 179 -12.65 -33.40 -11.58
CA VAL A 179 -11.19 -33.26 -11.52
C VAL A 179 -10.66 -33.63 -10.13
N ALA A 180 -11.28 -33.13 -9.07
CA ALA A 180 -10.91 -33.45 -7.69
C ALA A 180 -10.99 -34.96 -7.40
N ARG A 181 -12.01 -35.65 -7.92
CA ARG A 181 -12.15 -37.11 -7.81
C ARG A 181 -11.01 -37.85 -8.51
N SER A 182 -10.67 -37.46 -9.74
CA SER A 182 -9.56 -38.07 -10.50
C SER A 182 -8.21 -37.88 -9.81
N SER A 183 -7.98 -36.70 -9.22
CA SER A 183 -6.75 -36.40 -8.47
C SER A 183 -6.67 -37.14 -7.14
N ALA A 184 -7.79 -37.29 -6.42
CA ALA A 184 -7.84 -38.05 -5.16
C ALA A 184 -7.55 -39.55 -5.38
N VAL A 185 -8.04 -40.13 -6.49
CA VAL A 185 -7.75 -41.52 -6.87
C VAL A 185 -6.27 -41.69 -7.26
N ALA A 186 -5.66 -40.71 -7.93
CA ALA A 186 -4.23 -40.74 -8.27
C ALA A 186 -3.30 -40.60 -7.04
N VAL A 187 -3.68 -39.78 -6.05
CA VAL A 187 -2.93 -39.60 -4.80
C VAL A 187 -3.01 -40.84 -3.90
N ALA A 188 -4.17 -41.52 -3.85
CA ALA A 188 -4.33 -42.78 -3.13
C ALA A 188 -3.49 -43.92 -3.75
N ALA A 189 -3.29 -43.92 -5.08
CA ALA A 189 -2.42 -44.88 -5.76
C ALA A 189 -0.92 -44.63 -5.52
N ASN A 190 -0.50 -43.36 -5.33
CA ASN A 190 0.90 -42.98 -5.10
C ASN A 190 1.35 -43.10 -3.63
N THR A 191 0.41 -43.10 -2.67
CA THR A 191 0.72 -43.25 -1.24
C THR A 191 1.05 -44.69 -0.84
N ALA A 192 0.82 -45.68 -1.72
CA ALA A 192 1.15 -47.08 -1.48
C ALA A 192 2.60 -47.48 -1.85
N ARG A 193 3.42 -46.60 -2.45
CA ARG A 193 4.75 -46.97 -2.99
C ARG A 193 5.96 -46.18 -2.47
N GLY A 194 5.82 -45.36 -1.43
CA GLY A 194 6.93 -44.51 -0.97
C GLY A 194 7.05 -44.37 0.53
N ARG A 195 7.56 -45.39 1.23
CA ARG A 195 8.15 -45.24 2.56
C ARG A 195 9.54 -45.88 2.57
N SER A 196 10.57 -45.04 2.49
CA SER A 196 11.89 -45.36 3.01
C SER A 196 12.42 -44.17 3.80
N SER A 197 12.81 -44.47 5.03
CA SER A 197 13.28 -43.58 6.09
C SER A 197 14.52 -42.76 5.72
N MET A 198 14.58 -41.50 6.17
CA MET A 198 15.84 -40.91 6.61
C MET A 198 15.66 -40.12 7.90
N THR A 199 16.53 -40.47 8.83
CA THR A 199 16.63 -40.06 10.23
C THR A 199 17.24 -38.67 10.40
N ASN A 200 16.78 -37.98 11.43
CA ASN A 200 17.24 -36.68 11.89
C ASN A 200 18.60 -36.82 12.61
N GLN A 201 19.63 -36.08 12.21
CA GLN A 201 20.84 -35.86 13.01
C GLN A 201 21.09 -34.35 13.16
N ALA A 202 21.07 -33.89 14.42
CA ALA A 202 21.47 -32.54 14.81
C ALA A 202 23.00 -32.45 14.96
N PRO A 203 23.65 -31.34 14.56
CA PRO A 203 25.07 -31.14 14.85
C PRO A 203 25.28 -30.56 16.25
N ALA A 204 26.36 -31.02 16.89
CA ALA A 204 26.83 -30.65 18.23
C ALA A 204 27.35 -29.19 18.31
N PRO A 205 27.37 -28.57 19.51
CA PRO A 205 27.77 -27.17 19.68
C PRO A 205 29.28 -26.98 19.52
N SER A 206 29.68 -26.10 18.59
CA SER A 206 31.06 -25.63 18.48
C SER A 206 31.38 -24.59 19.56
N ARG A 207 32.54 -24.78 20.18
CA ARG A 207 33.14 -23.95 21.23
C ARG A 207 33.20 -22.46 20.85
N LEU A 208 32.49 -21.61 21.59
CA LEU A 208 32.78 -20.18 21.71
C LEU A 208 33.25 -19.89 23.14
N ALA A 209 34.56 -19.99 23.30
CA ALA A 209 35.27 -19.44 24.43
C ALA A 209 35.22 -17.90 24.35
N SER A 210 34.84 -17.29 25.48
CA SER A 210 34.94 -15.86 25.80
C SER A 210 33.98 -14.90 25.09
N VAL A 211 32.80 -14.76 25.68
CA VAL A 211 32.04 -13.50 25.64
C VAL A 211 32.93 -12.38 26.20
N ARG A 212 33.56 -11.58 25.33
CA ARG A 212 34.30 -10.36 25.70
C ARG A 212 33.38 -9.13 25.67
N ALA A 213 32.44 -9.10 26.61
CA ALA A 213 31.88 -7.96 27.33
C ALA A 213 30.73 -8.55 28.16
N GLY A 214 30.73 -8.35 29.49
CA GLY A 214 29.82 -8.99 30.44
C GLY A 214 28.32 -8.65 30.30
N PHE A 215 27.83 -8.31 29.11
CA PHE A 215 26.43 -8.10 28.82
C PHE A 215 25.71 -9.43 28.61
N ARG A 216 24.80 -9.76 29.53
CA ARG A 216 23.76 -10.78 29.32
C ARG A 216 22.46 -10.07 28.99
N PRO A 217 21.92 -10.19 27.77
CA PRO A 217 20.63 -9.59 27.44
C PRO A 217 19.53 -10.13 28.38
N LYS A 218 18.55 -9.29 28.72
CA LYS A 218 17.40 -9.68 29.56
C LYS A 218 16.48 -10.72 28.90
N TRP A 219 16.73 -11.04 27.63
CA TRP A 219 16.02 -12.01 26.82
C TRP A 219 17.03 -12.93 26.13
N ALA A 220 16.61 -14.13 25.75
CA ALA A 220 17.43 -15.04 24.97
C ALA A 220 17.45 -14.60 23.49
N PRO A 221 18.61 -14.32 22.88
CA PRO A 221 18.67 -13.98 21.46
C PRO A 221 18.25 -15.14 20.56
N SER A 222 17.55 -14.84 19.47
CA SER A 222 17.18 -15.86 18.47
C SER A 222 18.42 -16.46 17.79
N ALA A 223 18.24 -17.57 17.06
CA ALA A 223 19.32 -18.14 16.26
C ALA A 223 19.84 -17.13 15.22
N GLU A 224 18.93 -16.43 14.52
CA GLU A 224 19.26 -15.37 13.57
C GLU A 224 20.06 -14.22 14.23
N GLN A 225 19.63 -13.77 15.41
CA GLN A 225 20.33 -12.73 16.16
C GLN A 225 21.73 -13.15 16.59
N ARG A 226 21.93 -14.43 16.96
CA ARG A 226 23.26 -14.98 17.27
C ARG A 226 24.15 -15.01 16.05
N THR A 227 23.65 -15.47 14.90
CA THR A 227 24.40 -15.44 13.64
C THR A 227 24.79 -14.02 13.24
N ILE A 228 23.90 -13.04 13.44
CA ILE A 228 24.19 -11.61 13.20
C ILE A 228 25.26 -11.10 14.16
N LEU A 229 25.22 -11.49 15.43
CA LEU A 229 26.23 -11.15 16.42
C LEU A 229 27.62 -11.72 16.06
N ASP A 230 27.68 -12.97 15.60
CA ASP A 230 28.93 -13.60 15.16
C ASP A 230 29.54 -12.86 13.96
N ALA A 231 28.72 -12.55 12.95
CA ALA A 231 29.15 -11.74 11.80
C ALA A 231 29.57 -10.31 12.21
N PHE A 232 29.01 -9.78 13.31
CA PHE A 232 29.37 -8.47 13.82
C PHE A 232 30.80 -8.38 14.37
N PHE A 233 31.38 -9.49 14.80
CA PHE A 233 32.82 -9.52 15.14
C PHE A 233 33.72 -9.93 13.97
N GLY A 234 33.14 -10.41 12.86
CA GLY A 234 33.84 -10.67 11.60
C GLY A 234 34.30 -9.42 10.85
N GLN A 235 34.92 -9.62 9.68
CA GLN A 235 35.37 -8.54 8.82
C GLN A 235 34.24 -8.01 7.91
N GLY A 236 34.33 -6.73 7.55
CA GLY A 236 33.44 -6.12 6.55
C GLY A 236 32.07 -5.66 7.09
N ASP A 237 31.31 -5.05 6.19
CA ASP A 237 29.99 -4.48 6.48
C ASP A 237 28.92 -5.58 6.55
N ILE A 238 27.87 -5.35 7.34
CA ILE A 238 26.74 -6.28 7.51
C ILE A 238 25.48 -5.64 6.98
N LYS A 239 24.68 -6.46 6.28
CA LYS A 239 23.33 -6.15 5.84
C LYS A 239 22.36 -7.14 6.48
N ILE A 240 21.37 -6.63 7.20
CA ILE A 240 20.33 -7.40 7.88
C ILE A 240 19.01 -7.18 7.12
N LEU A 241 18.51 -8.24 6.49
CA LEU A 241 17.23 -8.26 5.79
C LEU A 241 16.14 -8.66 6.78
N ALA A 242 15.47 -7.68 7.36
CA ALA A 242 14.45 -7.88 8.37
C ALA A 242 13.05 -8.00 7.75
N GLY A 243 12.18 -8.79 8.36
CA GLY A 243 10.74 -8.74 8.12
C GLY A 243 10.01 -7.78 9.08
N ALA A 244 8.69 -7.71 8.93
CA ALA A 244 7.86 -6.93 9.83
C ALA A 244 7.88 -7.50 11.26
N GLY A 245 8.21 -6.68 12.25
CA GLY A 245 8.17 -7.05 13.66
C GLY A 245 9.27 -8.02 14.10
N THR A 246 10.33 -8.22 13.31
CA THR A 246 11.35 -9.24 13.60
C THR A 246 12.44 -8.81 14.59
N GLY A 247 12.26 -7.65 15.22
CA GLY A 247 13.12 -7.19 16.32
C GLY A 247 14.37 -6.43 15.87
N LYS A 248 14.34 -5.69 14.74
CA LYS A 248 15.45 -4.84 14.24
C LYS A 248 16.17 -4.07 15.36
N THR A 249 15.40 -3.31 16.15
CA THR A 249 15.92 -2.49 17.26
C THR A 249 16.54 -3.34 18.36
N THR A 250 15.95 -4.48 18.72
CA THR A 250 16.52 -5.40 19.74
C THR A 250 17.81 -6.06 19.25
N THR A 251 17.91 -6.34 17.95
CA THR A 251 19.14 -6.83 17.32
C THR A 251 20.23 -5.76 17.37
N LEU A 252 19.92 -4.51 17.01
CA LEU A 252 20.89 -3.41 17.14
C LEU A 252 21.31 -3.17 18.60
N GLN A 253 20.40 -3.29 19.56
CA GLN A 253 20.74 -3.22 20.99
C GLN A 253 21.69 -4.35 21.40
N LEU A 254 21.44 -5.58 20.94
CA LEU A 254 22.33 -6.72 21.20
C LEU A 254 23.75 -6.42 20.69
N LEU A 255 23.88 -5.92 19.46
CA LEU A 255 25.17 -5.54 18.89
C LEU A 255 25.82 -4.36 19.63
N ALA A 256 25.02 -3.37 20.03
CA ALA A 256 25.53 -2.20 20.73
C ALA A 256 26.15 -2.53 22.09
N ASN A 257 25.49 -3.43 22.83
CA ASN A 257 25.93 -3.87 24.14
C ASN A 257 27.06 -4.90 24.10
N SER A 258 27.32 -5.53 22.94
CA SER A 258 28.40 -6.51 22.79
C SER A 258 29.76 -5.86 22.51
N THR A 259 29.83 -4.55 22.29
CA THR A 259 31.08 -3.83 21.96
C THR A 259 31.28 -2.59 22.83
N LYS A 260 32.55 -2.19 23.01
CA LYS A 260 32.93 -0.90 23.61
C LYS A 260 33.14 0.21 22.58
N ALA A 261 33.11 -0.13 21.28
CA ALA A 261 33.25 0.87 20.22
C ALA A 261 32.16 1.93 20.31
N LYS A 262 32.46 3.16 19.92
CA LYS A 262 31.44 4.20 19.79
C LYS A 262 30.59 3.89 18.56
N ILE A 263 29.29 4.03 18.72
CA ILE A 263 28.32 3.71 17.68
C ILE A 263 27.60 5.00 17.29
N ILE A 264 27.64 5.32 16.01
CA ILE A 264 26.83 6.37 15.43
C ILE A 264 25.60 5.68 14.87
N TYR A 265 24.44 5.98 15.43
CA TYR A 265 23.19 5.37 15.01
C TYR A 265 22.37 6.38 14.21
N LEU A 266 22.31 6.17 12.89
CA LEU A 266 21.53 6.97 11.96
C LEU A 266 20.17 6.31 11.71
N THR A 267 19.12 7.07 11.97
CA THR A 267 17.73 6.65 11.78
C THR A 267 17.03 7.54 10.74
N PHE A 268 15.95 7.05 10.15
CA PHE A 268 15.12 7.86 9.26
C PHE A 268 14.18 8.79 10.04
N ASN A 269 13.59 8.30 11.13
CA ASN A 269 12.56 9.01 11.90
C ASN A 269 13.09 9.62 13.20
N LYS A 270 12.64 10.84 13.51
CA LYS A 270 13.02 11.54 14.76
C LYS A 270 12.55 10.80 16.01
N SER A 271 11.39 10.15 15.98
CA SER A 271 10.88 9.34 17.10
C SER A 271 11.83 8.18 17.42
N THR A 272 12.31 7.46 16.41
CA THR A 272 13.28 6.36 16.59
C THR A 272 14.59 6.86 17.20
N ALA A 273 15.09 8.01 16.76
CA ALA A 273 16.28 8.61 17.36
C ALA A 273 16.10 8.98 18.84
N VAL A 274 14.90 9.46 19.22
CA VAL A 274 14.57 9.79 20.61
C VAL A 274 14.45 8.52 21.45
N GLU A 275 13.66 7.54 21.01
CA GLU A 275 13.50 6.25 21.71
C GLU A 275 14.84 5.52 21.88
N ALA A 276 15.76 5.69 20.93
CA ALA A 276 17.07 5.08 21.01
C ALA A 276 17.91 5.60 22.18
N LYS A 277 17.71 6.85 22.63
CA LYS A 277 18.46 7.42 23.77
C LYS A 277 18.21 6.67 25.08
N ASP A 278 17.00 6.17 25.28
CA ASP A 278 16.61 5.47 26.51
C ASP A 278 16.87 3.96 26.43
N ARG A 279 16.85 3.40 25.21
CA ARG A 279 16.93 1.95 24.98
C ARG A 279 18.34 1.42 24.68
N PHE A 280 19.25 2.27 24.23
CA PHE A 280 20.59 1.85 23.84
C PHE A 280 21.64 2.18 24.91
N ALA A 281 22.77 1.48 24.84
CA ALA A 281 23.91 1.70 25.71
C ALA A 281 24.55 3.08 25.51
N SER A 282 25.28 3.54 26.52
CA SER A 282 25.90 4.88 26.55
C SER A 282 26.96 5.12 25.47
N ASN A 283 27.46 4.06 24.82
CA ASN A 283 28.36 4.15 23.67
C ASN A 283 27.62 4.47 22.34
N VAL A 284 26.29 4.60 22.34
CA VAL A 284 25.48 4.89 21.15
C VAL A 284 25.05 6.35 21.11
N SER A 285 25.36 7.02 20.00
CA SER A 285 24.85 8.35 19.67
C SER A 285 23.82 8.26 18.56
N ALA A 286 22.53 8.32 18.91
CA ALA A 286 21.42 8.25 17.97
C ALA A 286 20.98 9.62 17.45
N THR A 287 20.80 9.73 16.12
CA THR A 287 20.28 10.93 15.45
C THR A 287 19.62 10.55 14.12
N THR A 288 18.86 11.47 13.53
CA THR A 288 18.45 11.31 12.12
C THR A 288 19.58 11.72 11.19
N ILE A 289 19.58 11.20 9.97
CA ILE A 289 20.54 11.57 8.90
C ILE A 289 20.46 13.09 8.63
N HIS A 290 19.24 13.60 8.53
CA HIS A 290 18.95 15.02 8.35
C HIS A 290 19.51 15.89 9.48
N ALA A 291 19.34 15.50 10.74
CA ALA A 291 19.86 16.24 11.88
C ALA A 291 21.40 16.16 11.97
N PHE A 292 21.98 15.01 11.62
CA PHE A 292 23.44 14.86 11.53
C PHE A 292 24.03 15.82 10.49
N ALA A 293 23.50 15.79 9.26
CA ALA A 293 23.93 16.65 8.16
C ALA A 293 23.76 18.14 8.50
N HIS A 294 22.63 18.52 9.09
CA HIS A 294 22.39 19.90 9.54
C HIS A 294 23.43 20.35 10.57
N LYS A 295 23.74 19.51 11.57
CA LYS A 295 24.74 19.84 12.60
C LYS A 295 26.14 19.99 11.99
N ASP A 296 26.53 19.08 11.10
CA ASP A 296 27.83 19.12 10.41
C ASP A 296 27.97 20.37 9.52
N LEU A 297 26.94 20.70 8.75
CA LEU A 297 26.90 21.93 7.96
C LEU A 297 26.92 23.20 8.81
N THR A 298 26.24 23.20 9.95
CA THR A 298 26.27 24.33 10.90
C THR A 298 27.69 24.57 11.40
N ALA A 299 28.41 23.49 11.75
CA ALA A 299 29.82 23.57 12.17
C ALA A 299 30.75 24.07 11.04
N LYS A 300 30.36 23.87 9.77
CA LYS A 300 31.05 24.39 8.58
C LYS A 300 30.63 25.81 8.18
N GLY A 301 29.85 26.52 9.01
CA GLY A 301 29.45 27.91 8.78
C GLY A 301 28.22 28.09 7.89
N HIS A 302 27.43 27.03 7.62
CA HIS A 302 26.21 27.14 6.79
C HIS A 302 24.97 27.53 7.62
N GLY A 303 25.12 27.92 8.89
CA GLY A 303 23.98 28.18 9.80
C GLY A 303 22.98 29.22 9.29
N ALA A 304 23.45 30.35 8.74
CA ALA A 304 22.57 31.38 8.17
C ALA A 304 21.78 30.89 6.96
N TRP A 305 22.41 30.06 6.12
CA TRP A 305 21.78 29.43 4.96
C TRP A 305 20.74 28.39 5.39
N LEU A 306 21.07 27.55 6.38
CA LEU A 306 20.14 26.57 6.97
C LEU A 306 18.91 27.23 7.62
N GLY A 307 19.06 28.45 8.14
CA GLY A 307 17.96 29.25 8.67
C GLY A 307 16.82 29.49 7.67
N ARG A 308 17.06 29.32 6.36
CA ARG A 308 16.04 29.47 5.30
C ARG A 308 15.02 28.33 5.26
N LEU A 309 15.25 27.22 5.97
CA LEU A 309 14.25 26.15 6.14
C LEU A 309 12.93 26.67 6.73
N ARG A 310 12.99 27.74 7.54
CA ARG A 310 11.79 28.36 8.17
C ARG A 310 10.90 29.12 7.19
N LEU A 311 11.40 29.40 5.97
CA LEU A 311 10.64 30.14 4.96
C LEU A 311 9.56 29.27 4.29
N GLY A 312 9.60 27.95 4.51
CA GLY A 312 8.60 27.03 3.98
C GLY A 312 8.81 26.71 2.50
N ILE A 313 7.71 26.63 1.74
CA ILE A 313 7.71 26.29 0.32
C ILE A 313 7.39 27.55 -0.47
N GLU A 314 8.23 27.89 -1.45
CA GLU A 314 7.96 28.98 -2.37
C GLU A 314 6.85 28.59 -3.35
N PRO A 315 5.83 29.45 -3.59
CA PRO A 315 4.86 29.21 -4.64
C PRO A 315 5.54 29.13 -6.01
N ILE A 316 5.13 28.17 -6.85
CA ILE A 316 5.74 27.96 -8.18
C ILE A 316 5.72 29.23 -9.03
N SER A 317 4.73 30.10 -8.83
CA SER A 317 4.58 31.34 -9.58
C SER A 317 5.64 32.38 -9.23
N VAL A 318 6.12 32.38 -7.99
CA VAL A 318 7.25 33.23 -7.59
C VAL A 318 8.54 32.67 -8.20
N THR A 319 8.74 31.36 -8.12
CA THR A 319 9.91 30.70 -8.73
C THR A 319 9.94 30.91 -10.24
N ALA A 320 8.79 30.84 -10.92
CA ALA A 320 8.66 31.08 -12.35
C ALA A 320 9.14 32.49 -12.74
N ARG A 321 8.77 33.53 -11.97
CA ARG A 321 9.26 34.89 -12.19
C ARG A 321 10.76 35.03 -11.93
N ARG A 322 11.28 34.40 -10.87
CA ARG A 322 12.72 34.42 -10.57
C ARG A 322 13.56 33.79 -11.69
N LEU A 323 13.03 32.75 -12.34
CA LEU A 323 13.70 32.04 -13.44
C LEU A 323 13.38 32.60 -14.83
N GLY A 324 12.62 33.71 -14.91
CA GLY A 324 12.18 34.25 -16.21
C GLY A 324 11.30 33.29 -17.03
N ALA A 325 10.69 32.28 -16.40
CA ALA A 325 9.91 31.25 -17.10
C ALA A 325 8.70 31.82 -17.85
N THR A 326 8.17 32.95 -17.36
CA THR A 326 7.02 33.66 -17.92
C THR A 326 7.39 34.64 -19.04
N GLU A 327 8.66 34.75 -19.40
CA GLU A 327 9.10 35.64 -20.48
C GLU A 327 8.53 35.18 -21.84
N PRO A 328 7.86 36.08 -22.58
CA PRO A 328 7.29 35.73 -23.89
C PRO A 328 8.35 35.18 -24.85
N GLY A 329 8.01 34.09 -25.55
CA GLY A 329 8.88 33.48 -26.56
C GLY A 329 10.00 32.60 -26.02
N LEU A 330 10.21 32.49 -24.70
CA LEU A 330 11.25 31.61 -24.12
C LEU A 330 11.10 30.16 -24.60
N ILE A 331 9.91 29.57 -24.43
CA ILE A 331 9.67 28.17 -24.82
C ILE A 331 9.81 28.00 -26.34
N GLU A 332 9.36 28.99 -27.12
CA GLU A 332 9.45 28.96 -28.58
C GLU A 332 10.90 29.01 -29.06
N ALA A 333 11.72 29.87 -28.46
CA ALA A 333 13.13 30.04 -28.82
C ALA A 333 13.97 28.77 -28.59
N PHE A 334 13.65 28.01 -27.54
CA PHE A 334 14.43 26.82 -27.15
C PHE A 334 13.84 25.49 -27.64
N ALA A 335 12.52 25.38 -27.73
CA ALA A 335 11.82 24.13 -28.01
C ALA A 335 10.82 24.21 -29.17
N GLY A 336 10.74 25.35 -29.84
CA GLY A 336 9.94 25.59 -31.03
C GLY A 336 8.47 25.91 -30.76
N PRO A 337 7.74 26.36 -31.80
CA PRO A 337 6.37 26.86 -31.67
C PRO A 337 5.37 25.79 -31.24
N ARG A 338 5.69 24.50 -31.46
CA ARG A 338 4.85 23.38 -31.00
C ARG A 338 4.92 23.20 -29.49
N ALA A 339 6.10 23.36 -28.89
CA ALA A 339 6.27 23.29 -27.44
C ALA A 339 5.63 24.49 -26.75
N ALA A 340 5.80 25.69 -27.32
CA ALA A 340 5.22 26.93 -26.79
C ALA A 340 3.69 26.92 -26.69
N ARG A 341 3.00 26.16 -27.55
CA ARG A 341 1.54 25.96 -27.49
C ARG A 341 1.10 24.88 -26.50
N ALA A 342 2.01 23.99 -26.11
CA ALA A 342 1.68 22.76 -25.39
C ALA A 342 2.14 22.78 -23.92
N ILE A 343 3.03 23.70 -23.55
CA ILE A 343 3.65 23.75 -22.22
C ILE A 343 3.43 25.13 -21.63
N ASP A 344 2.81 25.15 -20.46
CA ASP A 344 2.65 26.36 -19.66
C ASP A 344 3.95 26.70 -18.90
N PRO A 345 4.32 27.99 -18.74
CA PRO A 345 5.48 28.44 -17.96
C PRO A 345 5.60 27.86 -16.55
N TYR A 346 4.50 27.64 -15.83
CA TYR A 346 4.52 27.08 -14.48
C TYR A 346 4.79 25.57 -14.49
N ASP A 347 4.34 24.87 -15.53
CA ASP A 347 4.68 23.45 -15.74
C ASP A 347 6.16 23.29 -16.07
N LEU A 348 6.71 24.15 -16.93
CA LEU A 348 8.14 24.21 -17.20
C LEU A 348 8.94 24.50 -15.92
N THR A 349 8.48 25.46 -15.11
CA THR A 349 9.10 25.77 -13.81
C THR A 349 9.06 24.55 -12.89
N LYS A 350 7.93 23.83 -12.83
CA LYS A 350 7.80 22.62 -12.02
C LYS A 350 8.75 21.52 -12.49
N MET A 351 8.93 21.34 -13.80
CA MET A 351 9.91 20.42 -14.37
C MET A 351 11.33 20.76 -13.91
N ALA A 352 11.71 22.05 -13.88
CA ALA A 352 13.01 22.50 -13.38
C ALA A 352 13.19 22.22 -11.88
N VAL A 353 12.20 22.54 -11.04
CA VAL A 353 12.20 22.26 -9.59
C VAL A 353 12.32 20.75 -9.31
N ASP A 354 11.57 19.93 -10.03
CA ASP A 354 11.63 18.47 -9.90
C ASP A 354 12.97 17.91 -10.38
N THR A 355 13.58 18.53 -11.39
CA THR A 355 14.93 18.19 -11.86
C THR A 355 15.97 18.44 -10.77
N VAL A 356 15.87 19.56 -10.04
CA VAL A 356 16.73 19.85 -8.88
C VAL A 356 16.48 18.84 -7.75
N THR A 357 15.22 18.46 -7.51
CA THR A 357 14.85 17.43 -6.52
C THR A 357 15.49 16.08 -6.85
N ASN A 358 15.35 15.61 -8.10
CA ASN A 358 15.99 14.38 -8.60
C ASN A 358 17.53 14.44 -8.47
N TYR A 359 18.11 15.61 -8.73
CA TYR A 359 19.54 15.83 -8.53
C TYR A 359 19.95 15.75 -7.06
N CYS A 360 19.13 16.25 -6.12
CA CYS A 360 19.39 16.16 -4.68
C CYS A 360 19.43 14.71 -4.18
N HIS A 361 18.63 13.82 -4.78
CA HIS A 361 18.63 12.38 -4.46
C HIS A 361 19.70 11.57 -5.19
N SER A 362 20.45 12.19 -6.10
CA SER A 362 21.50 11.55 -6.91
C SER A 362 22.90 11.74 -6.29
N PRO A 363 23.82 10.77 -6.45
CA PRO A 363 25.21 10.93 -6.01
C PRO A 363 26.03 11.90 -6.90
N SER A 364 25.45 12.37 -8.01
CA SER A 364 26.14 13.24 -8.97
C SER A 364 26.58 14.56 -8.34
N ARG A 365 27.79 15.05 -8.66
CA ARG A 365 28.28 16.34 -8.18
C ARG A 365 27.80 17.55 -8.99
N LYS A 366 27.15 17.29 -10.15
CA LYS A 366 26.58 18.29 -11.06
C LYS A 366 25.19 17.86 -11.54
N LEU A 367 24.37 18.83 -11.93
CA LEU A 367 23.14 18.61 -12.67
C LEU A 367 23.47 18.01 -14.05
N LEU A 368 22.62 17.11 -14.52
CA LEU A 368 22.85 16.28 -15.71
C LEU A 368 21.51 15.93 -16.33
N ALA A 369 21.48 15.66 -17.64
CA ALA A 369 20.26 15.32 -18.38
C ALA A 369 19.46 14.16 -17.76
N ARG A 370 20.13 13.18 -17.13
CA ARG A 370 19.47 12.06 -16.44
C ARG A 370 18.63 12.46 -15.21
N HIS A 371 18.81 13.68 -14.68
CA HIS A 371 17.98 14.19 -13.58
C HIS A 371 16.72 14.89 -14.08
N VAL A 372 16.64 15.20 -15.39
CA VAL A 372 15.56 16.00 -15.95
C VAL A 372 14.21 15.32 -15.76
N SER A 373 13.33 16.00 -15.05
CA SER A 373 11.92 15.64 -14.95
C SER A 373 11.19 16.25 -16.14
N THR A 374 10.55 15.43 -16.97
CA THR A 374 9.76 15.91 -18.12
C THR A 374 8.26 16.01 -17.82
N GLY A 375 7.85 15.75 -16.58
CA GLY A 375 6.46 15.83 -16.14
C GLY A 375 5.49 15.06 -17.05
N ARG A 376 4.34 15.67 -17.35
CA ARG A 376 3.32 15.14 -18.28
C ARG A 376 3.62 15.43 -19.75
N ALA A 377 4.81 15.92 -20.10
CA ALA A 377 5.13 16.21 -21.49
C ALA A 377 5.00 14.96 -22.37
N ASN A 378 4.26 15.09 -23.47
CA ASN A 378 4.10 14.03 -24.47
C ASN A 378 5.48 13.58 -24.98
N ALA A 379 5.63 12.29 -25.28
CA ALA A 379 6.91 11.67 -25.64
C ALA A 379 7.68 12.42 -26.74
N GLY A 380 6.97 12.99 -27.73
CA GLY A 380 7.56 13.76 -28.82
C GLY A 380 8.15 15.13 -28.43
N LEU A 381 7.79 15.69 -27.27
CA LEU A 381 8.32 16.97 -26.77
C LEU A 381 9.42 16.80 -25.71
N ARG A 382 9.63 15.58 -25.19
CA ARG A 382 10.56 15.35 -24.07
C ARG A 382 12.00 15.73 -24.42
N SER A 383 12.49 15.29 -25.58
CA SER A 383 13.88 15.48 -25.96
C SER A 383 14.24 16.93 -26.26
N SER A 384 13.33 17.70 -26.90
CA SER A 384 13.57 19.11 -27.22
C SER A 384 13.52 20.01 -25.99
N MET A 385 12.81 19.60 -24.94
CA MET A 385 12.68 20.37 -23.69
C MET A 385 13.85 20.18 -22.72
N VAL A 386 14.58 19.07 -22.82
CA VAL A 386 15.68 18.72 -21.89
C VAL A 386 16.70 19.85 -21.71
N PRO A 387 17.23 20.50 -22.76
CA PRO A 387 18.20 21.59 -22.60
C PRO A 387 17.64 22.79 -21.82
N LEU A 388 16.41 23.21 -22.13
CA LEU A 388 15.74 24.33 -21.45
C LEU A 388 15.49 24.00 -19.97
N ILE A 389 14.93 22.82 -19.68
CA ILE A 389 14.67 22.39 -18.30
C ILE A 389 15.97 22.30 -17.51
N LEU A 390 17.03 21.76 -18.10
CA LEU A 390 18.32 21.61 -17.43
C LEU A 390 18.94 22.98 -17.12
N MET A 391 18.91 23.92 -18.08
CA MET A 391 19.39 25.30 -17.89
C MET A 391 18.64 25.99 -16.74
N MET A 392 17.31 25.92 -16.73
CA MET A 392 16.50 26.50 -15.65
C MET A 392 16.73 25.81 -14.29
N ALA A 393 16.97 24.49 -14.29
CA ALA A 393 17.28 23.75 -13.07
C ALA A 393 18.67 24.15 -12.52
N GLU A 394 19.66 24.40 -13.38
CA GLU A 394 20.98 24.88 -12.99
C GLU A 394 20.91 26.28 -12.38
N GLU A 395 20.15 27.19 -13.00
CA GLU A 395 19.90 28.52 -12.46
C GLU A 395 19.15 28.46 -11.12
N HIS A 396 18.08 27.66 -11.04
CA HIS A 396 17.34 27.46 -9.79
C HIS A 396 18.23 26.92 -8.67
N TRP A 397 19.08 25.94 -8.97
CA TRP A 397 20.04 25.40 -8.01
C TRP A 397 21.10 26.43 -7.60
N ALA A 398 21.55 27.28 -8.52
CA ALA A 398 22.45 28.38 -8.20
C ALA A 398 21.80 29.36 -7.21
N HIS A 399 20.56 29.77 -7.44
CA HIS A 399 19.79 30.62 -6.52
C HIS A 399 19.60 29.96 -5.14
N ILE A 400 19.29 28.66 -5.09
CA ILE A 400 19.18 27.90 -3.83
C ILE A 400 20.51 27.97 -3.04
N ARG A 401 21.64 27.81 -3.71
CA ARG A 401 22.96 27.76 -3.07
C ARG A 401 23.57 29.13 -2.77
N ASP A 402 23.04 30.19 -3.35
CA ASP A 402 23.55 31.53 -3.12
C ASP A 402 23.33 31.92 -1.65
N LYS A 403 24.42 31.99 -0.89
CA LYS A 403 24.42 32.31 0.54
C LYS A 403 24.12 33.78 0.83
N THR A 404 24.14 34.65 -0.17
CA THR A 404 23.83 36.08 -0.05
C THR A 404 22.32 36.36 -0.03
N VAL A 405 21.52 35.57 -0.76
CA VAL A 405 20.06 35.74 -0.92
C VAL A 405 19.30 35.30 0.33
N ARG A 406 18.65 36.19 1.08
CA ARG A 406 18.03 35.81 2.37
C ARG A 406 16.62 35.22 2.27
N ASP A 407 15.92 35.50 1.18
CA ASP A 407 14.50 35.24 0.97
C ASP A 407 14.21 34.00 0.11
N MET A 408 15.23 33.21 -0.25
CA MET A 408 15.09 31.97 -1.02
C MET A 408 14.85 30.77 -0.10
N PRO A 409 13.66 30.14 -0.11
CA PRO A 409 13.41 28.96 0.72
C PRO A 409 14.25 27.76 0.30
N ILE A 410 14.61 26.92 1.26
CA ILE A 410 15.30 25.65 1.01
C ILE A 410 14.53 24.50 1.65
N THR A 411 14.72 23.29 1.12
CA THR A 411 14.12 22.06 1.66
C THR A 411 15.18 21.21 2.37
N HIS A 412 14.73 20.13 3.02
CA HIS A 412 15.63 19.14 3.62
C HIS A 412 16.54 18.47 2.60
N ASP A 413 16.05 18.25 1.37
CA ASP A 413 16.82 17.67 0.29
C ASP A 413 17.96 18.59 -0.19
N HIS A 414 17.70 19.90 -0.23
CA HIS A 414 18.70 20.89 -0.68
C HIS A 414 19.94 20.90 0.22
N TYR A 415 19.77 20.98 1.54
CA TYR A 415 20.94 20.97 2.42
C TYR A 415 21.56 19.59 2.54
N LEU A 416 20.79 18.51 2.42
CA LEU A 416 21.37 17.17 2.43
C LEU A 416 22.27 16.97 1.20
N LYS A 417 21.86 17.52 0.05
CA LYS A 417 22.69 17.58 -1.15
C LYS A 417 23.93 18.43 -0.96
N ASP A 418 23.80 19.64 -0.40
CA ASP A 418 24.95 20.51 -0.14
C ASP A 418 25.94 19.85 0.85
N TRP A 419 25.44 19.19 1.91
CA TRP A 419 26.23 18.37 2.83
C TRP A 419 27.03 17.29 2.10
N LEU A 420 26.38 16.53 1.19
CA LEU A 420 27.05 15.53 0.37
C LEU A 420 28.17 16.15 -0.50
N LEU A 421 27.94 17.33 -1.07
CA LEU A 421 28.94 18.02 -1.89
C LEU A 421 30.19 18.41 -1.10
N THR A 422 30.08 18.59 0.23
CA THR A 422 31.23 18.86 1.11
C THR A 422 32.18 17.68 1.29
N GLY A 423 31.80 16.47 0.85
CA GLY A 423 32.58 15.26 1.11
C GLY A 423 32.61 14.92 2.61
N PRO A 424 31.44 14.61 3.21
CA PRO A 424 31.34 14.51 4.66
C PRO A 424 32.09 13.28 5.20
N VAL A 425 32.69 13.45 6.37
CA VAL A 425 33.33 12.37 7.13
C VAL A 425 32.51 12.13 8.39
N ILE A 426 32.03 10.90 8.56
CA ILE A 426 31.23 10.47 9.70
C ILE A 426 32.14 9.73 10.68
N GLY A 427 32.10 10.09 11.97
CA GLY A 427 32.84 9.38 13.01
C GLY A 427 34.35 9.35 12.83
N ARG A 428 35.01 8.49 13.62
CA ARG A 428 36.46 8.26 13.61
C ARG A 428 36.77 6.80 13.30
N LYS A 429 38.01 6.51 12.89
CA LYS A 429 38.45 5.14 12.67
C LYS A 429 38.25 4.31 13.96
N GLY A 430 37.60 3.16 13.83
CA GLY A 430 37.25 2.30 14.96
C GLY A 430 35.84 2.51 15.53
N ASP A 431 35.14 3.58 15.12
CA ASP A 431 33.71 3.72 15.37
C ASP A 431 32.91 2.77 14.46
N VAL A 432 31.65 2.52 14.83
CA VAL A 432 30.70 1.71 14.08
C VAL A 432 29.51 2.56 13.66
N LEU A 433 29.01 2.36 12.44
CA LEU A 433 27.84 3.06 11.91
C LEU A 433 26.66 2.10 11.83
N PHE A 434 25.60 2.38 12.57
CA PHE A 434 24.30 1.69 12.44
C PHE A 434 23.38 2.52 11.57
N ILE A 435 22.75 1.88 10.58
CA ILE A 435 21.78 2.49 9.70
C ILE A 435 20.51 1.65 9.74
N ASP A 436 19.45 2.23 10.30
CA ASP A 436 18.13 1.61 10.39
C ASP A 436 17.16 2.19 9.37
N GLU A 437 16.18 1.39 8.98
CA GLU A 437 15.33 1.61 7.81
C GLU A 437 16.15 1.91 6.54
N ALA A 438 17.26 1.18 6.37
CA ALA A 438 18.23 1.42 5.30
C ALA A 438 17.66 1.24 3.88
N GLN A 439 16.48 0.62 3.72
CA GLN A 439 15.77 0.54 2.45
C GLN A 439 15.20 1.89 1.97
N ASP A 440 15.04 2.87 2.87
CA ASP A 440 14.52 4.20 2.55
C ASP A 440 15.63 5.22 2.27
N LEU A 441 16.90 4.80 2.16
CA LEU A 441 17.98 5.70 1.81
C LEU A 441 17.90 6.11 0.33
N SER A 442 18.10 7.40 0.05
CA SER A 442 18.29 7.84 -1.32
C SER A 442 19.66 7.38 -1.86
N PRO A 443 19.83 7.29 -3.20
CA PRO A 443 21.13 6.98 -3.80
C PRO A 443 22.26 7.93 -3.37
N ALA A 444 21.95 9.22 -3.22
CA ALA A 444 22.85 10.24 -2.69
C ALA A 444 23.37 9.86 -1.29
N VAL A 445 22.47 9.62 -0.34
CA VAL A 445 22.84 9.30 1.04
C VAL A 445 23.57 7.95 1.12
N THR A 446 23.10 6.97 0.36
CA THR A 446 23.75 5.65 0.25
C THR A 446 25.21 5.79 -0.17
N HIS A 447 25.49 6.61 -1.19
CA HIS A 447 26.85 6.89 -1.65
C HIS A 447 27.70 7.54 -0.55
N ALA A 448 27.16 8.55 0.15
CA ALA A 448 27.88 9.23 1.23
C ALA A 448 28.23 8.28 2.39
N ILE A 449 27.32 7.37 2.75
CA ILE A 449 27.55 6.36 3.81
C ILE A 449 28.58 5.32 3.36
N GLN A 450 28.49 4.84 2.11
CA GLN A 450 29.44 3.85 1.59
C GLN A 450 30.86 4.39 1.42
N ALA A 451 31.02 5.72 1.26
CA ALA A 451 32.30 6.40 1.22
C ALA A 451 33.04 6.35 2.57
N GLN A 452 32.35 6.06 3.68
CA GLN A 452 32.95 5.96 5.02
C GLN A 452 33.70 4.62 5.19
N LYS A 453 34.83 4.46 4.48
CA LYS A 453 35.61 3.21 4.47
C LYS A 453 36.32 2.91 5.79
N HIS A 454 36.50 3.92 6.65
CA HIS A 454 37.11 3.79 7.97
C HIS A 454 36.17 3.27 9.07
N LEU A 455 34.89 3.09 8.76
CA LEU A 455 33.87 2.57 9.67
C LEU A 455 33.44 1.17 9.26
N LYS A 456 33.13 0.32 10.24
CA LYS A 456 32.27 -0.85 10.02
C LYS A 456 30.82 -0.37 9.97
N LYS A 457 30.07 -0.77 8.94
CA LYS A 457 28.66 -0.43 8.79
C LYS A 457 27.75 -1.63 9.06
N VAL A 458 26.63 -1.38 9.74
CA VAL A 458 25.52 -2.32 9.90
C VAL A 458 24.27 -1.66 9.33
N PHE A 459 23.78 -2.20 8.21
CA PHE A 459 22.54 -1.79 7.57
C PHE A 459 21.43 -2.75 8.00
N VAL A 460 20.32 -2.23 8.50
CA VAL A 460 19.13 -3.03 8.84
C VAL A 460 17.89 -2.38 8.26
N GLY A 461 16.97 -3.19 7.77
CA GLY A 461 15.76 -2.69 7.12
C GLY A 461 14.84 -3.80 6.65
N ASP A 462 13.59 -3.45 6.35
CA ASP A 462 12.66 -4.37 5.67
C ASP A 462 12.53 -3.94 4.20
N PRO A 463 13.15 -4.67 3.24
CA PRO A 463 13.17 -4.28 1.83
C PRO A 463 11.78 -4.14 1.22
N ASN A 464 10.78 -4.85 1.78
CA ASN A 464 9.40 -4.82 1.31
C ASN A 464 8.56 -3.74 1.99
N GLN A 465 9.10 -2.99 2.96
CA GLN A 465 8.47 -1.78 3.50
C GLN A 465 9.06 -0.49 2.92
N SER A 466 9.79 -0.54 1.80
CA SER A 466 10.24 0.67 1.10
C SER A 466 9.05 1.37 0.42
N ILE A 467 8.61 2.50 0.99
CA ILE A 467 7.42 3.26 0.55
C ILE A 467 7.69 4.75 0.30
N TYR A 468 8.94 5.19 0.45
CA TYR A 468 9.36 6.57 0.17
C TYR A 468 10.17 6.61 -1.13
N GLY A 469 9.63 6.00 -2.19
CA GLY A 469 10.32 5.86 -3.47
C GLY A 469 10.68 7.23 -4.06
N PHE A 470 11.94 7.65 -3.94
CA PHE A 470 12.44 8.85 -4.59
C PHE A 470 12.39 8.67 -6.11
N ALA A 471 11.36 9.17 -6.79
CA ALA A 471 11.28 9.25 -8.25
C ALA A 471 11.79 7.98 -9.00
N GLY A 472 11.26 6.80 -8.65
CA GLY A 472 11.73 5.52 -9.21
C GLY A 472 12.95 4.90 -8.51
N GLY A 473 13.23 5.32 -7.27
CA GLY A 473 14.32 4.82 -6.44
C GLY A 473 14.22 3.32 -6.17
N LYS A 474 15.31 2.61 -6.45
CA LYS A 474 15.50 1.20 -6.06
C LYS A 474 15.75 1.13 -4.56
N ASP A 475 15.18 0.14 -3.90
CA ASP A 475 15.49 -0.22 -2.51
C ASP A 475 17.02 -0.21 -2.29
N ALA A 476 17.49 0.71 -1.45
CA ALA A 476 18.91 0.86 -1.18
C ALA A 476 19.49 -0.40 -0.51
N LEU A 477 18.71 -1.07 0.34
CA LEU A 477 19.14 -2.30 1.01
C LEU A 477 19.41 -3.42 -0.02
N ALA A 478 18.61 -3.51 -1.08
CA ALA A 478 18.85 -4.47 -2.16
C ALA A 478 20.19 -4.24 -2.88
N THR A 479 20.63 -2.98 -3.00
CA THR A 479 21.81 -2.62 -3.83
C THR A 479 23.10 -2.39 -3.04
N ILE A 480 23.03 -2.17 -1.72
CA ILE A 480 24.21 -1.97 -0.88
C ILE A 480 25.05 -3.26 -0.84
N PRO A 481 26.34 -3.22 -1.24
CA PRO A 481 27.26 -4.33 -1.01
C PRO A 481 27.59 -4.45 0.47
N ALA A 482 27.61 -5.68 0.96
CA ALA A 482 28.00 -6.03 2.33
C ALA A 482 28.72 -7.39 2.31
N ALA A 483 29.68 -7.58 3.20
CA ALA A 483 30.39 -8.86 3.34
C ALA A 483 29.45 -9.96 3.83
N HIS A 484 28.47 -9.60 4.66
CA HIS A 484 27.45 -10.50 5.17
C HIS A 484 26.05 -9.95 4.88
N THR A 485 25.19 -10.76 4.26
CA THR A 485 23.76 -10.48 4.12
C THR A 485 22.99 -11.54 4.89
N LEU A 486 22.33 -11.15 5.98
CA LEU A 486 21.76 -12.07 6.96
C LEU A 486 20.26 -11.83 7.14
N PRO A 487 19.43 -12.89 7.19
CA PRO A 487 17.99 -12.75 7.39
C PRO A 487 17.65 -12.50 8.87
N LEU A 488 16.55 -11.79 9.10
CA LEU A 488 15.89 -11.67 10.40
C LEU A 488 14.37 -11.78 10.17
N THR A 489 13.84 -13.00 10.20
CA THR A 489 12.53 -13.36 9.62
C THR A 489 11.44 -13.68 10.63
N THR A 490 11.81 -14.02 11.87
CA THR A 490 10.83 -14.38 12.91
C THR A 490 10.18 -13.14 13.51
N SER A 491 8.89 -12.93 13.25
CA SER A 491 8.14 -11.80 13.77
C SER A 491 7.78 -12.01 15.23
N TRP A 492 7.92 -10.98 16.05
CA TRP A 492 7.47 -10.94 17.44
C TRP A 492 6.18 -10.12 17.60
N ARG A 493 5.59 -9.67 16.48
CA ARG A 493 4.43 -8.79 16.48
C ARG A 493 3.11 -9.56 16.42
N PHE A 494 3.06 -10.63 15.62
CA PHE A 494 1.82 -11.32 15.29
C PHE A 494 2.00 -12.83 15.10
N GLY A 495 0.90 -13.56 15.23
CA GLY A 495 0.78 -14.99 15.03
C GLY A 495 0.47 -15.40 13.59
N GLU A 496 0.12 -16.67 13.41
CA GLU A 496 0.02 -17.36 12.11
C GLU A 496 -0.91 -16.68 11.10
N HIS A 497 -2.17 -16.41 11.44
CA HIS A 497 -3.16 -15.90 10.48
C HIS A 497 -2.78 -14.51 9.89
N ALA A 498 -2.22 -13.62 10.71
CA ALA A 498 -1.74 -12.33 10.21
C ALA A 498 -0.45 -12.48 9.39
N ALA A 499 0.42 -13.44 9.75
CA ALA A 499 1.59 -13.77 8.95
C ALA A 499 1.21 -14.33 7.58
N ASP A 500 0.13 -15.12 7.47
CA ASP A 500 -0.36 -15.63 6.19
C ASP A 500 -0.77 -14.51 5.23
N ILE A 501 -1.52 -13.53 5.73
CA ILE A 501 -1.89 -12.34 4.96
C ILE A 501 -0.64 -11.54 4.59
N ALA A 502 0.26 -11.28 5.53
CA ALA A 502 1.51 -10.58 5.23
C ALA A 502 2.33 -11.31 4.16
N ASN A 503 2.41 -12.64 4.25
CA ASN A 503 3.16 -13.49 3.35
C ASN A 503 2.52 -13.60 1.95
N SER A 504 1.20 -13.47 1.81
CA SER A 504 0.58 -13.39 0.47
C SER A 504 1.08 -12.16 -0.28
N TRP A 505 1.22 -11.01 0.40
CA TRP A 505 1.81 -9.80 -0.19
C TRP A 505 3.30 -9.96 -0.48
N LEU A 506 4.07 -10.57 0.42
CA LEU A 506 5.50 -10.83 0.20
C LEU A 506 5.74 -11.77 -1.01
N ARG A 507 4.93 -12.82 -1.18
CA ARG A 507 4.98 -13.69 -2.37
C ARG A 507 4.64 -12.92 -3.65
N SER A 508 3.61 -12.07 -3.61
CA SER A 508 3.20 -11.21 -4.72
C SER A 508 4.29 -10.19 -5.11
N LEU A 509 5.13 -9.80 -4.16
CA LEU A 509 6.32 -8.95 -4.34
C LEU A 509 7.59 -9.72 -4.74
N LYS A 510 7.55 -11.07 -4.77
CA LYS A 510 8.72 -11.94 -4.95
C LYS A 510 9.82 -11.65 -3.92
N ALA A 511 9.41 -11.42 -2.68
CA ALA A 511 10.33 -11.15 -1.58
C ALA A 511 11.33 -12.31 -1.39
N PRO A 512 12.61 -12.02 -1.07
CA PRO A 512 13.62 -13.06 -0.88
C PRO A 512 13.36 -13.93 0.35
N HIS A 513 12.66 -13.39 1.35
CA HIS A 513 12.30 -14.08 2.58
C HIS A 513 10.86 -13.76 2.95
N LEU A 514 10.19 -14.74 3.56
CA LEU A 514 8.87 -14.61 4.17
C LEU A 514 9.02 -14.30 5.66
N VAL A 515 7.97 -13.75 6.28
CA VAL A 515 7.93 -13.58 7.73
C VAL A 515 7.46 -14.88 8.38
N HIS A 516 8.16 -15.33 9.41
CA HIS A 516 7.73 -16.45 10.23
C HIS A 516 6.91 -15.92 11.41
N PRO A 517 5.71 -16.46 11.68
CA PRO A 517 4.89 -16.04 12.81
C PRO A 517 5.56 -16.39 14.15
N ASN A 518 5.19 -15.68 15.21
CA ASN A 518 5.47 -16.14 16.56
C ASN A 518 4.43 -17.21 16.96
N PRO A 519 4.81 -18.48 17.18
CA PRO A 519 3.85 -19.53 17.55
C PRO A 519 3.24 -19.30 18.94
N LEU A 520 3.81 -18.41 19.76
CA LEU A 520 3.28 -18.05 21.08
C LEU A 520 2.23 -16.92 21.03
N LEU A 521 2.02 -16.31 19.86
CA LEU A 521 1.03 -15.25 19.68
C LEU A 521 -0.16 -15.76 18.89
N ILE A 522 -1.35 -15.37 19.31
CA ILE A 522 -2.59 -15.56 18.55
C ILE A 522 -3.00 -14.19 18.02
N THR A 523 -3.03 -14.05 16.70
CA THR A 523 -3.58 -12.86 16.04
C THR A 523 -4.81 -13.30 15.26
N SER A 524 -5.96 -12.78 15.67
CA SER A 524 -7.23 -13.05 14.99
C SER A 524 -7.36 -12.19 13.73
N VAL A 525 -8.10 -12.71 12.74
CA VAL A 525 -8.34 -12.04 11.47
C VAL A 525 -9.85 -12.05 11.20
N GLY A 526 -10.42 -10.88 10.92
CA GLY A 526 -11.84 -10.73 10.63
C GLY A 526 -12.32 -9.29 10.85
N PRO A 527 -13.62 -9.00 10.65
CA PRO A 527 -14.17 -7.67 10.85
C PRO A 527 -13.95 -7.12 12.26
N CYS A 528 -13.61 -5.84 12.37
CA CYS A 528 -13.35 -5.18 13.66
C CYS A 528 -14.21 -3.91 13.83
N GLU A 529 -15.20 -3.96 14.72
CA GLU A 529 -16.10 -2.82 14.99
C GLU A 529 -15.46 -1.68 15.81
N LYS A 530 -14.51 -2.04 16.68
CA LYS A 530 -13.83 -1.12 17.61
C LYS A 530 -12.30 -1.23 17.46
N PRO A 531 -11.74 -0.82 16.31
CA PRO A 531 -10.31 -0.88 16.10
C PRO A 531 -9.61 0.22 16.90
N ASP A 532 -8.40 -0.07 17.39
CA ASP A 532 -7.50 0.93 17.95
C ASP A 532 -6.96 1.85 16.84
N ALA A 533 -6.83 1.34 15.62
CA ALA A 533 -6.47 2.14 14.46
C ALA A 533 -7.22 1.77 13.17
N VAL A 534 -7.56 2.79 12.39
CA VAL A 534 -8.06 2.67 11.02
C VAL A 534 -6.99 3.16 10.06
N LEU A 535 -6.56 2.30 9.14
CA LEU A 535 -5.54 2.60 8.14
C LEU A 535 -6.18 2.84 6.78
N THR A 536 -5.92 4.02 6.21
CA THR A 536 -6.42 4.40 4.88
C THR A 536 -5.30 4.48 3.85
N ARG A 537 -5.64 4.38 2.57
CA ARG A 537 -4.70 4.62 1.47
C ARG A 537 -4.51 6.10 1.21
N THR A 538 -5.58 6.91 1.31
CA THR A 538 -5.54 8.37 1.01
C THR A 538 -5.89 9.24 2.23
N ASN A 539 -5.49 10.51 2.16
CA ASN A 539 -5.88 11.52 3.16
C ASN A 539 -7.38 11.84 3.07
N ALA A 540 -7.97 11.82 1.87
CA ALA A 540 -9.39 12.06 1.68
C ALA A 540 -10.22 11.01 2.43
N THR A 541 -9.90 9.73 2.26
CA THR A 541 -10.56 8.65 3.00
C THR A 541 -10.34 8.74 4.51
N ALA A 542 -9.17 9.21 4.97
CA ALA A 542 -8.93 9.43 6.39
C ALA A 542 -9.85 10.50 6.98
N VAL A 543 -10.11 11.59 6.26
CA VAL A 543 -11.08 12.62 6.65
C VAL A 543 -12.51 12.06 6.60
N TRP A 544 -12.84 11.24 5.59
CA TRP A 544 -14.14 10.58 5.53
C TRP A 544 -14.41 9.70 6.75
N GLU A 545 -13.49 8.81 7.09
CA GLU A 545 -13.56 7.92 8.27
C GLU A 545 -13.69 8.73 9.58
N LEU A 546 -13.00 9.87 9.67
CA LEU A 546 -13.13 10.79 10.80
C LEU A 546 -14.56 11.31 10.94
N MET A 547 -15.14 11.81 9.85
CA MET A 547 -16.51 12.35 9.84
C MET A 547 -17.53 11.26 10.22
N GLU A 548 -17.41 10.06 9.66
CA GLU A 548 -18.35 8.96 9.92
C GLU A 548 -18.29 8.48 11.39
N LEU A 549 -17.08 8.34 11.95
CA LEU A 549 -16.95 7.97 13.37
C LEU A 549 -17.48 9.08 14.30
N GLN A 550 -17.31 10.35 13.95
CA GLN A 550 -17.86 11.47 14.72
C GLN A 550 -19.39 11.53 14.68
N LYS A 551 -20.02 11.23 13.53
CA LYS A 551 -21.49 11.09 13.44
C LYS A 551 -22.04 10.00 14.36
N LEU A 552 -21.27 8.94 14.57
CA LEU A 552 -21.60 7.86 15.52
C LEU A 552 -21.29 8.23 16.98
N GLY A 553 -20.99 9.50 17.28
CA GLY A 553 -20.68 9.99 18.62
C GLY A 553 -19.29 9.61 19.14
N LYS A 554 -18.43 9.02 18.30
CA LYS A 554 -17.05 8.67 18.68
C LYS A 554 -16.14 9.90 18.57
N ARG A 555 -15.00 9.85 19.25
CA ARG A 555 -13.98 10.92 19.25
C ARG A 555 -12.62 10.37 18.77
N PRO A 556 -12.48 9.99 17.49
CA PRO A 556 -11.22 9.47 16.97
C PRO A 556 -10.14 10.56 16.89
N THR A 557 -8.88 10.14 16.82
CA THR A 557 -7.73 11.03 16.59
C THR A 557 -7.26 10.89 15.14
N LEU A 558 -7.11 12.00 14.41
CA LEU A 558 -6.61 11.98 13.03
C LEU A 558 -5.09 12.27 12.98
N ARG A 559 -4.31 11.33 12.47
CA ARG A 559 -2.85 11.45 12.30
C ARG A 559 -2.47 11.54 10.83
N CYS A 560 -2.79 12.67 10.21
CA CYS A 560 -2.47 13.00 8.82
C CYS A 560 -1.75 14.35 8.69
N GLU A 561 -1.38 14.74 7.46
CA GLU A 561 -0.84 16.08 7.21
C GLU A 561 -1.95 17.13 7.19
N LEU A 562 -2.41 17.52 8.37
CA LEU A 562 -3.55 18.43 8.57
C LEU A 562 -3.38 19.76 7.81
N ASN A 563 -2.16 20.30 7.75
CA ASN A 563 -1.88 21.54 7.02
C ASN A 563 -2.14 21.42 5.51
N SER A 564 -1.72 20.30 4.91
CA SER A 564 -1.91 20.01 3.49
C SER A 564 -3.39 19.84 3.17
N ILE A 565 -4.12 19.12 4.05
CA ILE A 565 -5.57 18.95 3.91
C ILE A 565 -6.30 20.30 4.05
N ALA A 566 -5.96 21.10 5.06
CA ALA A 566 -6.57 22.40 5.28
C ALA A 566 -6.30 23.37 4.11
N ALA A 567 -5.13 23.28 3.47
CA ALA A 567 -4.81 24.07 2.28
C ALA A 567 -5.68 23.65 1.07
N LEU A 568 -5.96 22.36 0.90
CA LEU A 568 -6.86 21.88 -0.14
C LEU A 568 -8.29 22.38 0.08
N ILE A 569 -8.81 22.29 1.31
CA ILE A 569 -10.17 22.75 1.63
C ILE A 569 -10.31 24.25 1.44
N ARG A 570 -9.32 25.05 1.86
CA ARG A 570 -9.30 26.50 1.55
C ARG A 570 -9.27 26.76 0.06
N GLY A 571 -8.44 26.01 -0.67
CA GLY A 571 -8.37 26.14 -2.12
C GLY A 571 -9.68 25.79 -2.84
N ALA A 572 -10.47 24.87 -2.28
CA ALA A 572 -11.82 24.55 -2.77
C ALA A 572 -12.81 25.65 -2.42
N ASP A 573 -12.75 26.17 -1.19
CA ASP A 573 -13.57 27.31 -0.74
C ASP A 573 -13.38 28.54 -1.64
N ASP A 574 -12.14 28.82 -2.03
CA ASP A 574 -11.84 29.88 -2.98
C ASP A 574 -12.58 29.68 -4.31
N LEU A 575 -12.49 28.50 -4.92
CA LEU A 575 -13.18 28.20 -6.18
C LEU A 575 -14.70 28.22 -6.07
N ILE A 576 -15.25 27.77 -4.94
CA ILE A 576 -16.69 27.80 -4.67
C ILE A 576 -17.19 29.25 -4.64
N ASN A 577 -16.38 30.16 -4.10
CA ASN A 577 -16.69 31.58 -4.01
C ASN A 577 -16.18 32.41 -5.20
N GLY A 578 -15.84 31.77 -6.33
CA GLY A 578 -15.40 32.45 -7.55
C GLY A 578 -14.02 33.12 -7.46
N ARG A 579 -13.20 32.76 -6.47
CA ARG A 579 -11.81 33.20 -6.33
C ARG A 579 -10.87 32.15 -6.92
N GLY A 580 -9.73 32.59 -7.45
CA GLY A 580 -8.69 31.68 -7.93
C GLY A 580 -8.03 30.90 -6.78
N SER A 581 -7.72 29.63 -7.01
CA SER A 581 -7.08 28.77 -6.00
C SER A 581 -5.56 28.75 -6.12
N SER A 582 -4.86 28.82 -4.99
CA SER A 582 -3.40 28.62 -4.93
C SER A 582 -2.99 27.15 -4.74
N HIS A 583 -3.95 26.27 -4.45
CA HIS A 583 -3.66 24.87 -4.16
C HIS A 583 -3.22 24.12 -5.44
N PRO A 584 -2.11 23.35 -5.43
CA PRO A 584 -1.56 22.73 -6.65
C PRO A 584 -2.54 21.87 -7.45
N MET A 585 -3.44 21.15 -6.77
CA MET A 585 -4.44 20.31 -7.44
C MET A 585 -5.63 21.10 -8.00
N LEU A 586 -5.86 22.33 -7.54
CA LEU A 586 -7.06 23.11 -7.83
C LEU A 586 -6.79 24.35 -8.68
N ARG A 587 -5.55 24.85 -8.70
CA ARG A 587 -5.14 26.08 -9.38
C ARG A 587 -5.43 26.11 -10.89
N GLN A 588 -5.61 24.94 -11.51
CA GLN A 588 -5.86 24.82 -12.94
C GLN A 588 -7.32 25.11 -13.32
N PHE A 589 -8.21 25.22 -12.32
CA PHE A 589 -9.64 25.46 -12.52
C PHE A 589 -9.98 26.91 -12.16
N GLY A 590 -10.86 27.52 -12.95
CA GLY A 590 -11.40 28.87 -12.72
C GLY A 590 -12.59 28.88 -11.75
N SER A 591 -13.25 27.75 -11.56
CA SER A 591 -14.43 27.62 -10.69
C SER A 591 -14.57 26.22 -10.11
N TRP A 592 -15.38 26.06 -9.06
CA TRP A 592 -15.68 24.74 -8.50
C TRP A 592 -16.49 23.86 -9.46
N GLY A 593 -17.32 24.48 -10.31
CA GLY A 593 -18.05 23.78 -11.37
C GLY A 593 -17.12 23.04 -12.34
N GLU A 594 -16.02 23.68 -12.75
CA GLU A 594 -14.99 23.06 -13.59
C GLU A 594 -14.30 21.87 -12.92
N VAL A 595 -14.10 21.93 -11.59
CA VAL A 595 -13.57 20.79 -10.81
C VAL A 595 -14.52 19.60 -10.90
N LEU A 596 -15.82 19.84 -10.73
CA LEU A 596 -16.84 18.79 -10.79
C LEU A 596 -16.97 18.19 -12.21
N GLU A 597 -16.90 19.01 -13.25
CA GLU A 597 -16.88 18.52 -14.63
C GLU A 597 -15.64 17.68 -14.91
N HIS A 598 -14.46 18.15 -14.49
CA HIS A 598 -13.22 17.41 -14.67
C HIS A 598 -13.27 16.03 -14.01
N VAL A 599 -13.78 15.96 -12.78
CA VAL A 599 -13.96 14.68 -12.07
C VAL A 599 -14.97 13.75 -12.76
N ARG A 600 -16.02 14.29 -13.40
CA ARG A 600 -17.02 13.48 -14.12
C ARG A 600 -16.44 12.81 -15.37
N TYR A 601 -15.57 13.50 -16.09
CA TYR A 601 -15.08 13.04 -17.40
C TYR A 601 -13.66 12.48 -17.37
N ASP A 602 -12.82 12.88 -16.41
CA ASP A 602 -11.47 12.38 -16.25
C ASP A 602 -11.40 11.28 -15.19
N SER A 603 -11.42 10.03 -15.68
CA SER A 603 -11.27 8.84 -14.84
C SER A 603 -9.95 8.77 -14.05
N SER A 604 -8.96 9.62 -14.38
CA SER A 604 -7.69 9.74 -13.66
C SER A 604 -7.74 10.70 -12.46
N ALA A 605 -8.81 11.50 -12.31
CA ALA A 605 -8.99 12.48 -11.23
C ALA A 605 -9.60 11.90 -9.94
N GLN A 606 -9.30 10.63 -9.61
CA GLN A 606 -9.97 9.88 -8.54
C GLN A 606 -9.73 10.46 -7.13
N GLU A 607 -8.52 10.93 -6.84
CA GLU A 607 -8.24 11.59 -5.55
C GLU A 607 -9.10 12.85 -5.41
N LEU A 608 -9.20 13.63 -6.48
CA LEU A 608 -10.04 14.82 -6.55
C LEU A 608 -11.53 14.46 -6.44
N MET A 609 -11.97 13.34 -7.00
CA MET A 609 -13.33 12.83 -6.83
C MET A 609 -13.71 12.56 -5.38
N THR A 610 -12.79 12.01 -4.59
CA THR A 610 -13.06 11.74 -3.18
C THR A 610 -13.18 13.06 -2.41
N TRP A 611 -12.34 14.04 -2.74
CA TRP A 611 -12.44 15.39 -2.20
C TRP A 611 -13.73 16.11 -2.60
N THR A 612 -14.18 16.01 -3.86
CA THR A 612 -15.43 16.64 -4.28
C THR A 612 -16.62 16.04 -3.55
N LYS A 613 -16.68 14.71 -3.37
CA LYS A 613 -17.73 14.06 -2.58
C LYS A 613 -17.76 14.54 -1.13
N LEU A 614 -16.59 14.68 -0.49
CA LEU A 614 -16.50 15.22 0.87
C LEU A 614 -17.00 16.67 0.94
N ILE A 615 -16.55 17.51 0.00
CA ILE A 615 -16.86 18.94 0.01
C ILE A 615 -18.33 19.19 -0.33
N GLU A 616 -18.90 18.49 -1.32
CA GLU A 616 -20.33 18.57 -1.64
C GLU A 616 -21.21 18.01 -0.51
N GLY A 617 -20.74 16.97 0.19
CA GLY A 617 -21.52 16.33 1.26
C GLY A 617 -21.51 17.08 2.60
N TYR A 618 -20.41 17.75 2.95
CA TYR A 618 -20.24 18.38 4.27
C TYR A 618 -20.02 19.89 4.22
N GLY A 619 -19.59 20.43 3.09
CA GLY A 619 -19.18 21.82 2.95
C GLY A 619 -17.77 22.10 3.50
N THR A 620 -17.11 23.10 2.93
CA THR A 620 -15.75 23.53 3.31
C THR A 620 -15.66 24.01 4.76
N ALA A 621 -16.68 24.72 5.24
CA ALA A 621 -16.73 25.25 6.59
C ALA A 621 -16.72 24.14 7.66
N GLU A 622 -17.53 23.09 7.48
CA GLU A 622 -17.59 21.98 8.44
C GLU A 622 -16.31 21.16 8.43
N LEU A 623 -15.79 20.81 7.25
CA LEU A 623 -14.54 20.08 7.12
C LEU A 623 -13.38 20.82 7.80
N ASN A 624 -13.32 22.15 7.64
CA ASN A 624 -12.28 22.97 8.28
C ASN A 624 -12.43 23.00 9.81
N ARG A 625 -13.66 23.08 10.35
CA ARG A 625 -13.93 22.96 11.79
C ARG A 625 -13.47 21.59 12.31
N THR A 626 -13.86 20.52 11.63
CA THR A 626 -13.53 19.15 12.03
C THR A 626 -12.03 18.93 12.08
N ILE A 627 -11.29 19.31 11.03
CA ILE A 627 -9.83 19.14 10.97
C ILE A 627 -9.14 19.94 12.06
N THR A 628 -9.59 21.17 12.31
CA THR A 628 -9.03 22.00 13.39
C THR A 628 -9.22 21.33 14.75
N SER A 629 -10.41 20.77 15.00
CA SER A 629 -10.73 20.06 16.24
C SER A 629 -10.03 18.71 16.40
N ALA A 630 -9.70 18.03 15.30
CA ALA A 630 -9.07 16.70 15.29
C ALA A 630 -7.58 16.70 15.67
N SER A 631 -7.00 17.89 15.90
CA SER A 631 -5.59 18.09 16.25
C SER A 631 -5.23 17.58 17.66
N ALA A 632 -6.21 17.33 18.52
CA ALA A 632 -5.99 16.89 19.90
C ALA A 632 -5.98 15.36 20.00
N THR A 633 -4.86 14.79 20.43
CA THR A 633 -4.77 13.35 20.76
C THR A 633 -5.61 13.06 21.99
N VAL A 634 -6.56 12.14 21.87
CA VAL A 634 -7.36 11.65 23.00
C VAL A 634 -6.89 10.24 23.35
N ASP A 635 -6.54 10.00 24.61
CA ASP A 635 -6.10 8.68 25.05
C ASP A 635 -7.24 7.65 24.94
N GLY A 636 -6.92 6.44 24.47
CA GLY A 636 -7.89 5.38 24.19
C GLY A 636 -8.81 5.61 22.98
N ALA A 637 -8.63 6.69 22.20
CA ALA A 637 -9.39 6.92 20.98
C ALA A 637 -8.86 6.09 19.79
N THR A 638 -9.76 5.67 18.89
CA THR A 638 -9.39 5.11 17.59
C THR A 638 -8.54 6.12 16.80
N VAL A 639 -7.35 5.68 16.36
CA VAL A 639 -6.43 6.48 15.55
C VAL A 639 -6.70 6.26 14.07
N ILE A 640 -6.98 7.32 13.33
CA ILE A 640 -7.13 7.27 11.87
C ILE A 640 -5.87 7.81 11.23
N THR A 641 -5.24 7.06 10.33
CA THR A 641 -4.00 7.47 9.68
C THR A 641 -3.85 6.81 8.31
N THR A 642 -3.10 7.43 7.42
CA THR A 642 -2.70 6.74 6.19
C THR A 642 -1.67 5.65 6.49
N ALA A 643 -1.63 4.58 5.69
CA ALA A 643 -0.63 3.52 5.85
C ALA A 643 0.81 4.03 5.73
N HIS A 644 1.04 5.10 4.95
CA HIS A 644 2.35 5.75 4.87
C HIS A 644 2.81 6.27 6.24
N LYS A 645 1.94 7.00 6.94
CA LYS A 645 2.22 7.53 8.28
C LYS A 645 2.15 6.46 9.36
N ALA A 646 1.53 5.31 9.08
CA ALA A 646 1.50 4.14 9.97
C ALA A 646 2.82 3.36 10.02
N LYS A 647 3.74 3.57 9.06
CA LYS A 647 5.03 2.87 9.05
C LYS A 647 5.81 3.15 10.34
N GLY A 648 6.27 2.08 10.97
CA GLY A 648 6.98 2.13 12.25
C GLY A 648 6.08 2.16 13.49
N LEU A 649 4.76 2.29 13.32
CA LEU A 649 3.78 2.18 14.39
C LEU A 649 3.17 0.77 14.44
N GLU A 650 2.45 0.49 15.51
CA GLU A 650 1.71 -0.75 15.73
C GLU A 650 0.58 -0.56 16.75
N TRP A 651 -0.48 -1.36 16.62
CA TRP A 651 -1.67 -1.32 17.48
C TRP A 651 -2.16 -2.74 17.79
N ASP A 652 -2.93 -2.90 18.87
CA ASP A 652 -3.52 -4.19 19.20
C ASP A 652 -4.54 -4.65 18.16
N SER A 653 -5.44 -3.75 17.75
CA SER A 653 -6.43 -3.98 16.71
C SER A 653 -6.33 -2.94 15.59
N VAL A 654 -6.32 -3.41 14.34
CA VAL A 654 -6.23 -2.55 13.15
C VAL A 654 -7.31 -2.93 12.15
N ARG A 655 -8.03 -1.92 11.64
CA ARG A 655 -8.92 -2.04 10.47
C ARG A 655 -8.31 -1.35 9.26
N ILE A 656 -8.30 -2.04 8.13
CA ILE A 656 -7.87 -1.48 6.85
C ILE A 656 -9.11 -1.00 6.08
N SER A 657 -9.08 0.26 5.66
CA SER A 657 -10.14 0.90 4.88
C SER A 657 -10.25 0.31 3.46
N ASP A 658 -11.43 0.47 2.86
CA ASP A 658 -11.78 -0.11 1.57
C ASP A 658 -11.05 0.52 0.37
N ASP A 659 -10.50 1.72 0.54
CA ASP A 659 -9.85 2.51 -0.51
C ASP A 659 -8.58 1.88 -1.10
N PHE A 660 -7.98 0.89 -0.43
CA PHE A 660 -6.82 0.18 -0.95
C PHE A 660 -7.12 -0.62 -2.22
N ALA A 661 -8.18 -1.44 -2.22
CA ALA A 661 -8.37 -2.41 -3.30
C ALA A 661 -8.69 -1.74 -4.63
N GLU A 662 -9.47 -0.66 -4.62
CA GLU A 662 -9.75 0.13 -5.82
C GLU A 662 -8.47 0.73 -6.40
N ILE A 663 -7.64 1.34 -5.55
CA ILE A 663 -6.40 1.99 -5.99
C ILE A 663 -5.42 0.95 -6.54
N ILE A 664 -5.23 -0.18 -5.84
CA ILE A 664 -4.34 -1.23 -6.32
C ILE A 664 -4.84 -1.85 -7.63
N ALA A 665 -6.16 -2.09 -7.77
CA ALA A 665 -6.75 -2.61 -9.00
C ALA A 665 -6.51 -1.67 -10.20
N ARG A 666 -6.73 -0.36 -10.01
CA ARG A 666 -6.52 0.65 -11.06
C ARG A 666 -5.05 0.75 -11.46
N THR A 667 -4.16 0.79 -10.48
CA THR A 667 -2.71 0.80 -10.73
C THR A 667 -2.28 -0.45 -11.51
N PHE A 668 -2.89 -1.59 -11.20
CA PHE A 668 -2.69 -2.84 -11.95
C PHE A 668 -3.17 -2.74 -13.40
N LEU A 669 -4.38 -2.21 -13.63
CA LEU A 669 -4.93 -1.99 -14.98
C LEU A 669 -4.12 -0.97 -15.78
N GLY A 670 -3.53 0.03 -15.13
CA GLY A 670 -2.63 1.02 -15.75
C GLY A 670 -1.29 0.43 -16.21
N GLY A 671 -0.91 -0.76 -15.73
CA GLY A 671 0.24 -1.52 -16.24
C GLY A 671 1.62 -1.03 -15.81
N ASP A 672 1.73 0.04 -15.02
CA ASP A 672 3.03 0.50 -14.48
C ASP A 672 3.50 -0.43 -13.35
N LYS A 673 4.43 -1.32 -13.70
CA LYS A 673 5.02 -2.30 -12.77
C LYS A 673 5.62 -1.67 -11.51
N ASN A 674 6.18 -0.46 -11.60
CA ASN A 674 6.78 0.19 -10.44
C ASN A 674 5.71 0.69 -9.47
N GLN A 675 4.65 1.33 -9.98
CA GLN A 675 3.52 1.77 -9.17
C GLN A 675 2.80 0.57 -8.55
N ILE A 676 2.62 -0.53 -9.31
CA ILE A 676 2.04 -1.77 -8.77
C ILE A 676 2.85 -2.31 -7.60
N ALA A 677 4.18 -2.33 -7.72
CA ALA A 677 5.06 -2.81 -6.66
C ALA A 677 5.03 -1.88 -5.43
N GLU A 678 4.90 -0.57 -5.62
CA GLU A 678 4.74 0.40 -4.54
C GLU A 678 3.42 0.18 -3.77
N GLU A 679 2.31 0.02 -4.50
CA GLU A 679 1.00 -0.27 -3.90
C GLU A 679 0.98 -1.60 -3.13
N LYS A 680 1.61 -2.65 -3.67
CA LYS A 680 1.79 -3.93 -2.97
C LYS A 680 2.61 -3.79 -1.68
N ARG A 681 3.68 -2.98 -1.69
CA ARG A 681 4.51 -2.70 -0.50
C ARG A 681 3.74 -1.93 0.55
N LEU A 682 2.91 -0.97 0.14
CA LEU A 682 2.08 -0.21 1.05
C LEU A 682 0.98 -1.09 1.69
N ALA A 683 0.37 -1.99 0.91
CA ALA A 683 -0.55 -3.01 1.42
C ALA A 683 0.13 -3.92 2.47
N TYR A 684 1.36 -4.38 2.19
CA TYR A 684 2.17 -5.13 3.16
C TYR A 684 2.47 -4.32 4.43
N VAL A 685 2.77 -3.02 4.31
CA VAL A 685 2.93 -2.13 5.48
C VAL A 685 1.64 -2.10 6.31
N ALA A 686 0.47 -1.94 5.67
CA ALA A 686 -0.82 -1.84 6.35
C ALA A 686 -1.18 -3.12 7.12
N VAL A 687 -1.12 -4.29 6.49
CA VAL A 687 -1.51 -5.57 7.12
C VAL A 687 -0.56 -6.01 8.24
N THR A 688 0.64 -5.43 8.32
CA THR A 688 1.64 -5.76 9.36
C THR A 688 1.61 -4.84 10.57
N ARG A 689 0.60 -3.96 10.71
CA ARG A 689 0.50 -3.03 11.86
C ARG A 689 -0.23 -3.61 13.08
N ALA A 690 -1.02 -4.67 12.90
CA ALA A 690 -1.79 -5.31 13.96
C ALA A 690 -0.93 -6.26 14.83
N ARG A 691 -1.25 -6.33 16.14
CA ARG A 691 -0.68 -7.31 17.07
C ARG A 691 -1.64 -8.45 17.42
N LYS A 692 -2.87 -8.11 17.82
CA LYS A 692 -3.88 -9.06 18.35
C LYS A 692 -5.04 -9.32 17.38
N HIS A 693 -5.47 -8.31 16.64
CA HIS A 693 -6.59 -8.42 15.71
C HIS A 693 -6.34 -7.60 14.44
N LEU A 694 -6.47 -8.24 13.28
CA LEU A 694 -6.39 -7.59 11.98
C LEU A 694 -7.74 -7.73 11.27
N ASP A 695 -8.37 -6.60 10.98
CA ASP A 695 -9.40 -6.51 9.95
C ASP A 695 -8.72 -6.08 8.64
N PRO A 696 -8.43 -7.03 7.74
CA PRO A 696 -7.71 -6.74 6.50
C PRO A 696 -8.59 -6.01 5.48
N GLY A 697 -9.89 -5.82 5.75
CA GLY A 697 -10.85 -5.26 4.81
C GLY A 697 -10.72 -5.93 3.43
N PRO A 698 -10.59 -5.16 2.34
CA PRO A 698 -10.55 -5.71 1.01
C PRO A 698 -9.16 -6.27 0.64
N LEU A 699 -8.14 -6.11 1.48
CA LEU A 699 -6.80 -6.67 1.23
C LEU A 699 -6.73 -8.18 1.50
N ALA A 700 -7.73 -8.76 2.16
CA ALA A 700 -7.84 -10.21 2.31
C ALA A 700 -7.96 -10.88 0.94
N GLY A 701 -7.02 -11.76 0.60
CA GLY A 701 -7.02 -12.51 -0.66
C GLY A 701 -6.70 -11.68 -1.92
N PHE A 702 -6.61 -10.36 -1.83
CA PHE A 702 -6.34 -9.50 -2.98
C PHE A 702 -4.92 -9.66 -3.53
N ALA A 703 -3.95 -9.99 -2.67
CA ALA A 703 -2.58 -10.27 -3.09
C ALA A 703 -2.50 -11.43 -4.11
N ASP A 704 -3.37 -12.43 -3.94
CA ASP A 704 -3.43 -13.63 -4.77
C ASP A 704 -4.05 -13.35 -6.15
N PHE A 705 -4.82 -12.27 -6.29
CA PHE A 705 -5.36 -11.78 -7.57
C PHE A 705 -4.28 -11.06 -8.41
N LEU A 706 -3.29 -10.45 -7.76
CA LEU A 706 -2.21 -9.66 -8.39
C LEU A 706 -0.94 -10.46 -8.72
N SER A 707 -0.94 -11.76 -8.43
CA SER A 707 0.18 -12.69 -8.61
C SER A 707 -0.10 -13.61 -9.78
#